data_AF-A0A2C5ZHX6-F1
#
_entry.id   AF-A0A2C5ZHX6-F1
#
_cell.length_a   1.000
_cell.length_b   1.000
_cell.length_c   1.000
_cell.angle_alpha   90.00
_cell.angle_beta   90.00
_cell.angle_gamma   90.00
#
_symmetry.space_group_name_H-M   'P 1'
#
loop_
_entity.id
_entity.type
_entity.pdbx_description
1 polymer ?
#
loop_
_entity_poly.entity_id
_entity_poly.type
_entity_poly.pdbx_seq_one_letter_code
_entity_poly.pdbx_strand_id
1 'polypeptide(L)'
;MVEHDGLMRVFWPTDACGSHRPGVVVGWRNSTLDVFVVAVLDDADAQDVEFHLKLGSFFRGGPYNPCRIYDVCGHASMHVLGVSNAPLPETADPSWFRATTKPPLKRPTIACAKASSVQLILYDRPRPRRMQYISLEPIALALGDKSFRHEDTKVDDEIEQQELKAKETRRKLVEKLKLHTIVHRVPSARDRALPKIINQVNWSWELEQTLQRNVGRLGPRPRRSLSVSERVVESATTMRNYVLRRLWMLFTIYLFPVLWRGFCLLLFGHRMVAEVLLLALEFRPKPGGAALKDISATAQQIEIRLQQFCYWPMQYSTLRQRKKNWTSVTTSHPDYIRFYNSLWLVANDVIIGMALGSYIIEHADWVAAQMDDILRTYAVEALRRSISWLMGWPAGLKLNGELAAFLGDLFLWVIHYWSSCIEALQPVLPRLVWVIGFSSFAGASMPIAVFSDLLSALTMHIYSFYLASARIYHWQLTILTSLFHLFRGKKHNVLRNRIDSCDYDLDQLLVGTIFFTLLSFLLPTVVVFYLNFAVARMVIISIKAGFDTLLSCLNHFPLFALMLRIKDPRRLPGGIRFELRDDLEQKASEPKDDLEPPTSVIYLKSIPLSLSAMFHQYFQMAHRIRKHYLSPGVLLRLLTGQFVPPINRKNLYSLQYSMLPAKRATAWEMWRALNMEPQKKPFQLPPIPSLASGGKRMAGSGRVKVRVKVKPRRCGIGGPARTVTAINKGSPAPDGLITYEIPQPEPDTRLHASSIMDPKQRFHRHFHESVAGLPSLPRNAHCDAKLTGATPVVEDQIVQLDLVNLRGCIVDMSVPTVQGRPFPGLSLKGISNSLIVMGRVNGPVHITDVVDSVLVVIARQVRIHDCSNVDIYLYCGSHPIIEDCTGMRFAPLPKCYMTGEESTMENQWDRVDDFKWLKAGHSPNWTTLSDGQTLGDDVWTKVVPGLPGASVEETLRRVGLPRE
;
A
#
# COMPACT_ATOMS: atom_id res chain seq x y z
N MET A 1 30.77 -0.83 16.81
CA MET A 1 29.95 0.24 17.41
C MET A 1 30.92 1.19 18.08
N VAL A 2 30.95 2.47 17.74
CA VAL A 2 32.01 3.38 18.21
C VAL A 2 31.73 3.84 19.65
N GLU A 3 32.73 3.73 20.52
CA GLU A 3 32.69 3.88 21.99
C GLU A 3 32.90 5.33 22.47
N HIS A 4 32.13 6.31 21.99
CA HIS A 4 32.52 7.72 22.22
C HIS A 4 32.03 8.42 23.49
N ASP A 5 31.14 7.87 24.32
CA ASP A 5 30.58 8.64 25.47
C ASP A 5 30.67 7.96 26.85
N GLY A 6 31.16 6.72 26.98
CA GLY A 6 31.15 5.97 28.25
C GLY A 6 29.74 5.73 28.85
N LEU A 7 28.68 6.10 28.14
CA LEU A 7 27.27 5.92 28.53
C LEU A 7 26.83 4.47 28.38
N MET A 8 26.40 3.87 29.49
CA MET A 8 25.82 2.53 29.52
C MET A 8 24.29 2.57 29.49
N ARG A 9 23.68 1.89 28.52
CA ARG A 9 22.21 1.76 28.42
C ARG A 9 21.78 0.37 28.86
N VAL A 10 20.98 0.30 29.91
CA VAL A 10 20.46 -0.97 30.44
C VAL A 10 18.95 -1.00 30.32
N PHE A 11 18.44 -1.89 29.48
CA PHE A 11 17.01 -2.17 29.40
C PHE A 11 16.64 -3.16 30.50
N TRP A 12 15.89 -2.70 31.50
CA TRP A 12 15.58 -3.46 32.69
C TRP A 12 14.06 -3.69 32.85
N PRO A 13 13.61 -4.94 33.01
CA PRO A 13 12.20 -5.25 33.21
C PRO A 13 11.75 -4.91 34.64
N THR A 14 10.59 -4.25 34.77
CA THR A 14 10.04 -3.77 36.06
C THR A 14 9.70 -4.89 37.05
N ASP A 15 9.42 -6.11 36.56
CA ASP A 15 9.05 -7.28 37.38
C ASP A 15 10.26 -8.07 37.91
N ALA A 16 11.47 -7.85 37.41
CA ALA A 16 12.66 -8.58 37.83
C ALA A 16 13.28 -8.07 39.16
N CYS A 17 12.78 -6.98 39.73
CA CYS A 17 13.36 -6.32 40.92
C CYS A 17 12.98 -6.95 42.28
N GLY A 18 12.67 -8.25 42.35
CA GLY A 18 11.97 -8.83 43.49
C GLY A 18 12.81 -9.51 44.59
N SER A 19 14.06 -9.86 44.31
CA SER A 19 14.84 -10.78 45.15
C SER A 19 16.09 -10.08 45.73
N HIS A 20 16.32 -10.22 47.03
CA HIS A 20 17.56 -9.83 47.72
C HIS A 20 18.67 -10.90 47.55
N ARG A 21 18.35 -12.04 46.93
CA ARG A 21 19.28 -13.15 46.83
C ARG A 21 20.41 -12.81 45.85
N PRO A 22 21.62 -13.34 46.08
CA PRO A 22 22.67 -13.29 45.09
C PRO A 22 22.23 -14.08 43.85
N GLY A 23 22.44 -13.50 42.67
CA GLY A 23 21.99 -14.12 41.43
C GLY A 23 22.78 -13.65 40.22
N VAL A 24 22.50 -14.29 39.08
CA VAL A 24 23.15 -14.02 37.80
C VAL A 24 22.17 -13.32 36.87
N VAL A 25 22.61 -12.21 36.26
CA VAL A 25 21.81 -11.44 35.30
C VAL A 25 22.07 -11.97 33.89
N VAL A 26 21.03 -12.44 33.22
CA VAL A 26 21.11 -13.05 31.88
C VAL A 26 20.35 -12.22 30.87
N GLY A 27 20.90 -12.10 29.66
CA GLY A 27 20.20 -11.42 28.56
C GLY A 27 21.01 -11.27 27.27
N TRP A 28 20.75 -10.18 26.56
CA TRP A 28 21.35 -9.88 25.26
C TRP A 28 22.35 -8.72 25.38
N ARG A 29 23.49 -8.90 24.71
CA ARG A 29 24.51 -7.86 24.59
C ARG A 29 24.43 -7.23 23.20
N ASN A 30 23.75 -6.09 23.09
CA ASN A 30 23.59 -5.37 21.83
C ASN A 30 24.89 -4.64 21.44
N SER A 31 25.65 -4.18 22.44
CA SER A 31 27.00 -3.59 22.30
C SER A 31 27.84 -3.81 23.56
N THR A 32 29.05 -3.26 23.60
CA THR A 32 29.91 -3.27 24.80
C THR A 32 29.23 -2.65 26.02
N LEU A 33 28.46 -1.56 25.83
CA LEU A 33 27.74 -0.81 26.88
C LEU A 33 26.21 -0.73 26.66
N ASP A 34 25.66 -1.40 25.65
CA ASP A 34 24.21 -1.51 25.43
C ASP A 34 23.74 -2.92 25.75
N VAL A 35 22.99 -3.06 26.84
CA VAL A 35 22.65 -4.36 27.41
C VAL A 35 21.14 -4.47 27.63
N PHE A 36 20.58 -5.63 27.30
CA PHE A 36 19.17 -5.94 27.50
C PHE A 36 19.01 -7.10 28.47
N VAL A 37 18.37 -6.84 29.62
CA VAL A 37 18.18 -7.84 30.67
C VAL A 37 16.91 -8.65 30.39
N VAL A 38 17.05 -9.97 30.32
CA VAL A 38 15.96 -10.91 30.12
C VAL A 38 15.51 -11.51 31.44
N ALA A 39 16.44 -11.87 32.33
CA ALA A 39 16.17 -12.68 33.52
C ALA A 39 17.18 -12.40 34.64
N VAL A 40 16.76 -12.52 35.89
CA VAL A 40 17.65 -12.62 37.06
C VAL A 40 17.47 -14.01 37.66
N LEU A 41 18.54 -14.81 37.65
CA LEU A 41 18.54 -16.18 38.15
C LEU A 41 19.12 -16.21 39.56
N ASP A 42 18.25 -16.35 40.56
CA ASP A 42 18.65 -16.44 41.97
C ASP A 42 19.42 -17.75 42.25
N ASP A 43 20.39 -17.70 43.17
CA ASP A 43 21.11 -18.86 43.70
C ASP A 43 21.83 -19.72 42.63
N ALA A 44 22.22 -19.11 41.50
CA ALA A 44 22.94 -19.76 40.40
C ALA A 44 24.38 -19.23 40.24
N ASP A 45 25.31 -20.07 39.78
CA ASP A 45 26.68 -19.64 39.46
C ASP A 45 26.81 -19.13 38.01
N ALA A 46 27.59 -18.06 37.81
CA ALA A 46 27.71 -17.37 36.53
C ALA A 46 28.38 -18.23 35.45
N GLN A 47 29.41 -19.02 35.82
CA GLN A 47 30.15 -19.84 34.86
C GLN A 47 29.30 -21.02 34.37
N ASP A 48 28.59 -21.68 35.28
CA ASP A 48 27.66 -22.76 34.95
C ASP A 48 26.52 -22.28 34.05
N VAL A 49 25.94 -21.11 34.37
CA VAL A 49 24.87 -20.52 33.55
C VAL A 49 25.37 -20.19 32.14
N GLU A 50 26.54 -19.56 31.98
CA GLU A 50 27.12 -19.25 30.66
C GLU A 50 27.40 -20.53 29.85
N PHE A 51 27.92 -21.58 30.49
CA PHE A 51 28.14 -22.88 29.86
C PHE A 51 26.82 -23.52 29.40
N HIS A 52 25.80 -23.52 30.25
CA HIS A 52 24.49 -24.10 29.97
C HIS A 52 23.69 -23.32 28.91
N LEU A 53 23.90 -21.99 28.80
CA LEU A 53 23.36 -21.14 27.74
C LEU A 53 24.00 -21.47 26.38
N LYS A 54 25.34 -21.59 26.34
CA LYS A 54 26.08 -21.97 25.11
C LYS A 54 25.69 -23.36 24.61
N LEU A 55 25.43 -24.30 25.53
CA LEU A 55 24.95 -25.65 25.20
C LEU A 55 23.45 -25.71 24.82
N GLY A 56 22.70 -24.62 24.98
CA GLY A 56 21.25 -24.59 24.71
C GLY A 56 20.42 -25.46 25.69
N SER A 57 21.01 -25.89 26.80
CA SER A 57 20.38 -26.83 27.74
C SER A 57 19.17 -26.24 28.46
N PHE A 58 19.13 -24.91 28.64
CA PHE A 58 17.98 -24.17 29.17
C PHE A 58 16.72 -24.25 28.29
N PHE A 59 16.85 -24.58 27.01
CA PHE A 59 15.73 -24.75 26.10
C PHE A 59 15.33 -26.22 25.91
N ARG A 60 16.00 -27.15 26.61
CA ARG A 60 15.78 -28.60 26.48
C ARG A 60 14.44 -29.01 27.10
N GLY A 61 13.57 -29.59 26.27
CA GLY A 61 12.18 -29.92 26.65
C GLY A 61 11.22 -28.74 26.56
N GLY A 62 11.63 -27.61 25.97
CA GLY A 62 10.73 -26.54 25.56
C GLY A 62 9.80 -26.99 24.42
N PRO A 63 8.57 -26.43 24.33
CA PRO A 63 7.60 -26.81 23.29
C PRO A 63 8.05 -26.45 21.86
N TYR A 64 9.02 -25.54 21.69
CA TYR A 64 9.39 -24.90 20.42
C TYR A 64 10.92 -24.82 20.23
N ASN A 65 11.37 -24.64 18.98
CA ASN A 65 12.80 -24.52 18.62
C ASN A 65 13.34 -23.10 18.93
N PRO A 66 14.50 -22.95 19.62
CA PRO A 66 15.08 -21.64 19.97
C PRO A 66 15.73 -20.88 18.81
N CYS A 67 16.13 -21.52 17.69
CA CYS A 67 16.86 -20.85 16.60
C CYS A 67 16.11 -19.63 16.04
N ARG A 68 14.79 -19.73 15.89
CA ARG A 68 13.95 -18.63 15.37
C ARG A 68 13.95 -17.40 16.30
N ILE A 69 14.17 -17.58 17.60
CA ILE A 69 14.24 -16.47 18.56
C ILE A 69 15.53 -15.67 18.32
N TYR A 70 16.62 -16.39 18.12
CA TYR A 70 17.95 -15.86 17.87
C TYR A 70 17.97 -15.03 16.58
N ASP A 71 17.33 -15.53 15.52
CA ASP A 71 17.17 -14.81 14.25
C ASP A 71 16.37 -13.51 14.41
N VAL A 72 15.24 -13.56 15.12
CA VAL A 72 14.32 -12.40 15.29
C VAL A 72 14.88 -11.35 16.26
N CYS A 73 15.61 -11.77 17.29
CA CYS A 73 16.32 -10.89 18.23
C CYS A 73 17.67 -10.40 17.67
N GLY A 74 18.14 -10.98 16.56
CA GLY A 74 19.35 -10.59 15.83
C GLY A 74 20.66 -10.97 16.50
N HIS A 75 20.68 -12.06 17.27
CA HIS A 75 21.82 -12.53 18.08
C HIS A 75 21.95 -14.04 18.07
N ALA A 76 23.18 -14.57 18.07
CA ALA A 76 23.42 -16.02 17.99
C ALA A 76 23.22 -16.78 19.33
N SER A 77 23.40 -16.10 20.46
CA SER A 77 23.28 -16.70 21.80
C SER A 77 23.03 -15.65 22.88
N MET A 78 22.37 -16.05 23.97
CA MET A 78 22.28 -15.24 25.18
C MET A 78 23.57 -15.34 26.00
N HIS A 79 23.84 -14.30 26.78
CA HIS A 79 25.04 -14.20 27.60
C HIS A 79 24.71 -13.81 29.04
N VAL A 80 25.59 -14.17 29.95
CA VAL A 80 25.67 -13.59 31.29
C VAL A 80 26.18 -12.15 31.16
N LEU A 81 25.39 -11.23 31.70
CA LEU A 81 25.63 -9.79 31.60
C LEU A 81 26.30 -9.22 32.84
N GLY A 82 26.14 -9.90 33.97
CA GLY A 82 26.62 -9.45 35.26
C GLY A 82 26.00 -10.23 36.42
N VAL A 83 26.21 -9.73 37.62
CA VAL A 83 25.75 -10.34 38.87
C VAL A 83 24.82 -9.39 39.63
N SER A 84 23.84 -9.97 40.32
CA SER A 84 22.91 -9.25 41.17
C SER A 84 23.20 -9.55 42.64
N ASN A 85 23.31 -8.52 43.48
CA ASN A 85 23.54 -8.61 44.93
C ASN A 85 24.76 -9.49 45.35
N ALA A 86 25.70 -9.73 44.43
CA ALA A 86 26.90 -10.52 44.65
C ALA A 86 28.15 -9.73 44.21
N PRO A 87 29.33 -9.98 44.82
CA PRO A 87 30.58 -9.41 44.36
C PRO A 87 30.90 -9.88 42.94
N LEU A 88 31.57 -9.02 42.16
CA LEU A 88 32.00 -9.39 40.81
C LEU A 88 33.15 -10.39 40.96
N PRO A 89 33.17 -11.52 40.22
CA PRO A 89 34.33 -12.41 40.19
C PRO A 89 35.58 -11.67 39.70
N GLU A 90 36.75 -11.93 40.28
CA GLU A 90 38.03 -11.31 39.87
C GLU A 90 38.41 -11.61 38.41
N THR A 91 37.89 -12.70 37.85
CA THR A 91 38.08 -13.12 36.45
C THR A 91 37.00 -12.62 35.48
N ALA A 92 36.12 -11.71 35.92
CA ALA A 92 35.00 -11.23 35.11
C ALA A 92 35.43 -10.20 34.06
N ASP A 93 34.75 -10.20 32.90
CA ASP A 93 34.97 -9.18 31.88
C ASP A 93 34.70 -7.78 32.47
N PRO A 94 35.53 -6.76 32.16
CA PRO A 94 35.35 -5.40 32.67
C PRO A 94 34.07 -4.70 32.18
N SER A 95 33.31 -5.34 31.30
CA SER A 95 31.99 -4.90 30.81
C SER A 95 30.81 -5.50 31.57
N TRP A 96 31.05 -6.40 32.54
CA TRP A 96 29.98 -6.88 33.41
C TRP A 96 29.54 -5.77 34.36
N PHE A 97 28.26 -5.75 34.68
CA PHE A 97 27.72 -4.80 35.65
C PHE A 97 27.22 -5.49 36.91
N ARG A 98 27.30 -4.79 38.04
CA ARG A 98 26.70 -5.19 39.31
C ARG A 98 25.35 -4.50 39.44
N ALA A 99 24.29 -5.28 39.58
CA ALA A 99 22.96 -4.77 39.91
C ALA A 99 22.68 -4.96 41.40
N THR A 100 22.56 -3.87 42.14
CA THR A 100 22.19 -3.89 43.57
C THR A 100 20.75 -3.46 43.74
N THR A 101 19.93 -4.34 44.33
CA THR A 101 18.51 -4.05 44.63
C THR A 101 18.33 -3.94 46.13
N LYS A 102 18.18 -2.71 46.64
CA LYS A 102 17.93 -2.43 48.07
C LYS A 102 16.42 -2.20 48.30
N PRO A 103 15.71 -2.99 49.13
CA PRO A 103 14.35 -2.62 49.56
C PRO A 103 14.44 -1.35 50.44
N PRO A 104 13.59 -0.31 50.26
CA PRO A 104 12.29 -0.25 49.56
C PRO A 104 12.32 0.20 48.08
N LEU A 105 13.50 0.43 47.49
CA LEU A 105 13.61 0.88 46.11
C LEU A 105 13.25 -0.24 45.12
N LYS A 106 12.18 -0.04 44.33
CA LYS A 106 11.77 -0.95 43.24
C LYS A 106 12.68 -0.88 41.99
N ARG A 107 13.87 -0.26 42.10
CA ARG A 107 14.80 -0.02 40.99
C ARG A 107 16.22 -0.51 41.35
N PRO A 108 16.94 -1.18 40.43
CA PRO A 108 18.32 -1.56 40.66
C PRO A 108 19.23 -0.34 40.51
N THR A 109 20.20 -0.20 41.41
CA THR A 109 21.38 0.64 41.17
C THR A 109 22.40 -0.19 40.41
N ILE A 110 23.02 0.40 39.38
CA ILE A 110 23.91 -0.30 38.45
C ILE A 110 25.30 0.30 38.54
N ALA A 111 26.28 -0.52 38.90
CA ALA A 111 27.69 -0.15 38.90
C ALA A 111 28.44 -0.95 37.82
N CYS A 112 29.23 -0.26 36.98
CA CYS A 112 30.06 -0.88 35.95
C CYS A 112 31.40 -0.17 35.85
N ALA A 113 32.50 -0.92 35.79
CA ALA A 113 33.86 -0.36 35.76
C ALA A 113 34.19 0.44 34.50
N LYS A 114 33.48 0.19 33.38
CA LYS A 114 33.67 0.88 32.09
C LYS A 114 32.70 2.03 31.82
N ALA A 115 31.71 2.26 32.69
CA ALA A 115 30.65 3.23 32.42
C ALA A 115 30.87 4.54 33.21
N SER A 116 30.87 5.68 32.51
CA SER A 116 30.94 7.02 33.12
C SER A 116 29.56 7.56 33.51
N SER A 117 28.51 7.10 32.82
CA SER A 117 27.11 7.46 33.08
C SER A 117 26.21 6.28 32.73
N VAL A 118 25.06 6.18 33.40
CA VAL A 118 24.12 5.06 33.22
C VAL A 118 22.73 5.57 32.84
N GLN A 119 22.15 4.98 31.80
CA GLN A 119 20.76 5.16 31.39
C GLN A 119 19.99 3.87 31.68
N LEU A 120 19.13 3.93 32.69
CA LEU A 120 18.25 2.82 33.06
C LEU A 120 16.91 2.98 32.33
N ILE A 121 16.65 2.11 31.36
CA ILE A 121 15.40 2.10 30.59
C ILE A 121 14.48 1.01 31.16
N LEU A 122 13.50 1.43 31.94
CA LEU A 122 12.50 0.56 32.55
C LEU A 122 11.39 0.23 31.56
N TYR A 123 10.99 -1.04 31.49
CA TYR A 123 9.87 -1.47 30.65
C TYR A 123 9.01 -2.53 31.34
N ASP A 124 7.70 -2.51 31.04
CA ASP A 124 6.78 -3.57 31.46
C ASP A 124 6.82 -4.71 30.44
N ARG A 125 7.08 -5.94 30.91
CA ARG A 125 7.09 -7.12 30.03
C ARG A 125 5.67 -7.41 29.48
N PRO A 126 5.48 -7.48 28.16
CA PRO A 126 4.20 -7.86 27.58
C PRO A 126 3.91 -9.35 27.86
N ARG A 127 2.65 -9.68 28.16
CA ARG A 127 2.23 -11.07 28.43
C ARG A 127 1.67 -11.74 27.17
N PRO A 128 2.38 -12.72 26.55
CA PRO A 128 1.94 -13.33 25.29
C PRO A 128 0.65 -14.16 25.42
N ARG A 129 0.41 -14.79 26.59
CA ARG A 129 -0.86 -15.48 26.89
C ARG A 129 -2.09 -14.55 26.86
N ARG A 130 -1.90 -13.25 27.10
CA ARG A 130 -2.94 -12.22 26.99
C ARG A 130 -2.91 -11.51 25.63
N MET A 131 -2.08 -11.96 24.69
CA MET A 131 -1.84 -11.34 23.37
C MET A 131 -1.38 -9.88 23.46
N GLN A 132 -0.64 -9.54 24.52
CA GLN A 132 -0.01 -8.24 24.64
C GLN A 132 1.33 -8.25 23.90
N TYR A 133 1.63 -7.19 23.18
CA TYR A 133 2.91 -6.98 22.50
C TYR A 133 3.13 -5.50 22.22
N ILE A 134 4.37 -5.13 21.96
CA ILE A 134 4.81 -3.77 21.62
C ILE A 134 5.23 -3.74 20.16
N SER A 135 4.87 -2.65 19.46
CA SER A 135 5.21 -2.42 18.06
C SER A 135 5.56 -0.95 17.86
N LEU A 136 6.48 -0.68 16.92
CA LEU A 136 6.80 0.67 16.48
C LEU A 136 5.71 1.22 15.55
N GLU A 137 5.13 0.34 14.74
CA GLU A 137 4.05 0.67 13.82
C GLU A 137 2.69 0.31 14.41
N PRO A 138 1.64 1.10 14.12
CA PRO A 138 0.29 0.81 14.56
C PRO A 138 -0.21 -0.49 13.93
N ILE A 139 -0.93 -1.29 14.71
CA ILE A 139 -1.53 -2.53 14.21
C ILE A 139 -2.52 -2.24 13.06
N ALA A 140 -2.32 -2.89 11.91
CA ALA A 140 -3.24 -2.78 10.77
C ALA A 140 -4.51 -3.60 11.03
N LEU A 141 -5.65 -2.91 11.20
CA LEU A 141 -6.95 -3.56 11.40
C LEU A 141 -7.59 -4.04 10.08
N ALA A 142 -7.19 -3.49 8.93
CA ALA A 142 -7.67 -3.89 7.60
C ALA A 142 -6.51 -4.47 6.76
N LEU A 143 -6.85 -5.23 5.72
CA LEU A 143 -5.86 -5.71 4.75
C LEU A 143 -5.35 -4.52 3.92
N GLY A 144 -4.05 -4.24 3.99
CA GLY A 144 -3.41 -3.03 3.45
C GLY A 144 -3.36 -2.89 1.92
N ASP A 145 -3.87 -3.86 1.17
CA ASP A 145 -3.54 -4.01 -0.27
C ASP A 145 -4.60 -3.51 -1.25
N LYS A 146 -5.68 -2.85 -0.80
CA LYS A 146 -6.78 -2.45 -1.70
C LYS A 146 -6.64 -1.01 -2.19
N SER A 147 -5.64 -0.74 -3.02
CA SER A 147 -5.81 0.26 -4.08
C SER A 147 -6.57 -0.41 -5.22
N PHE A 148 -7.91 -0.41 -5.15
CA PHE A 148 -8.72 -0.84 -6.30
C PHE A 148 -8.47 0.13 -7.45
N ARG A 149 -7.61 -0.25 -8.40
CA ARG A 149 -7.55 0.34 -9.74
C ARG A 149 -8.48 -0.50 -10.62
N HIS A 150 -9.63 0.03 -11.01
CA HIS A 150 -10.42 -0.58 -12.08
C HIS A 150 -11.09 0.51 -12.94
N GLU A 151 -11.05 0.30 -14.26
CA GLU A 151 -11.08 1.28 -15.35
C GLU A 151 -12.47 1.67 -15.89
N ASP A 152 -13.58 1.36 -15.23
CA ASP A 152 -14.89 1.47 -15.88
C ASP A 152 -15.82 2.50 -15.20
N THR A 153 -15.53 3.82 -15.32
CA THR A 153 -16.56 4.89 -15.46
C THR A 153 -15.97 6.27 -15.83
N LYS A 154 -16.03 6.63 -17.11
CA LYS A 154 -15.46 7.87 -17.72
C LYS A 154 -15.76 9.22 -17.01
N VAL A 155 -16.77 9.30 -16.14
CA VAL A 155 -17.23 10.56 -15.51
C VAL A 155 -16.75 10.74 -14.07
N ASP A 156 -16.51 9.65 -13.34
CA ASP A 156 -15.87 9.66 -12.01
C ASP A 156 -14.33 9.58 -12.14
N ASP A 157 -13.85 9.03 -13.27
CA ASP A 157 -12.42 8.89 -13.58
C ASP A 157 -11.69 10.23 -13.61
N GLU A 158 -12.27 11.32 -14.10
CA GLU A 158 -11.56 12.60 -14.19
C GLU A 158 -11.25 13.21 -12.81
N ILE A 159 -12.20 13.17 -11.88
CA ILE A 159 -12.05 13.71 -10.52
C ILE A 159 -11.10 12.81 -9.72
N GLU A 160 -11.23 11.49 -9.86
CA GLU A 160 -10.36 10.53 -9.17
C GLU A 160 -8.93 10.56 -9.74
N GLN A 161 -8.77 10.65 -11.07
CA GLN A 161 -7.46 10.83 -11.72
C GLN A 161 -6.81 12.16 -11.34
N GLN A 162 -7.57 13.25 -11.23
CA GLN A 162 -7.04 14.52 -10.71
C GLN A 162 -6.56 14.38 -9.27
N GLU A 163 -7.27 13.64 -8.42
CA GLU A 163 -6.84 13.38 -7.04
C GLU A 163 -5.61 12.47 -6.97
N LEU A 164 -5.52 11.45 -7.82
CA LEU A 164 -4.35 10.59 -7.94
C LEU A 164 -3.14 11.42 -8.39
N LYS A 165 -3.30 12.28 -9.41
CA LYS A 165 -2.28 13.24 -9.84
C LYS A 165 -1.88 14.19 -8.71
N ALA A 166 -2.84 14.72 -7.93
CA ALA A 166 -2.56 15.59 -6.79
C ALA A 166 -1.85 14.86 -5.63
N LYS A 167 -2.18 13.59 -5.38
CA LYS A 167 -1.48 12.74 -4.40
C LYS A 167 -0.08 12.40 -4.86
N GLU A 168 0.10 12.10 -6.14
CA GLU A 168 1.41 11.86 -6.75
C GLU A 168 2.27 13.11 -6.72
N THR A 169 1.73 14.30 -7.07
CA THR A 169 2.47 15.56 -6.94
C THR A 169 2.81 15.86 -5.50
N ARG A 170 1.90 15.62 -4.54
CA ARG A 170 2.22 15.76 -3.11
C ARG A 170 3.28 14.77 -2.65
N ARG A 171 3.26 13.52 -3.10
CA ARG A 171 4.30 12.52 -2.79
C ARG A 171 5.64 12.94 -3.37
N LYS A 172 5.66 13.34 -4.64
CA LYS A 172 6.84 13.89 -5.33
C LYS A 172 7.34 15.15 -4.63
N LEU A 173 6.45 16.02 -4.14
CA LEU A 173 6.82 17.20 -3.35
C LEU A 173 7.44 16.79 -2.02
N VAL A 174 6.86 15.82 -1.31
CA VAL A 174 7.42 15.31 -0.05
C VAL A 174 8.77 14.64 -0.28
N GLU A 175 8.94 13.88 -1.36
CA GLU A 175 10.23 13.31 -1.76
C GLU A 175 11.23 14.40 -2.14
N LYS A 176 10.81 15.40 -2.90
CA LYS A 176 11.63 16.57 -3.24
C LYS A 176 12.02 17.36 -1.99
N LEU A 177 11.10 17.56 -1.05
CA LEU A 177 11.36 18.18 0.26
C LEU A 177 12.34 17.34 1.09
N LYS A 178 12.23 16.01 1.05
CA LYS A 178 13.22 15.10 1.68
C LYS A 178 14.61 15.28 1.05
N LEU A 179 14.68 15.49 -0.26
CA LEU A 179 15.94 15.77 -0.99
C LEU A 179 16.49 17.19 -0.70
N HIS A 180 15.63 18.18 -0.46
CA HIS A 180 16.01 19.53 -0.03
C HIS A 180 16.28 19.65 1.47
N THR A 181 16.00 18.61 2.26
CA THR A 181 16.40 18.57 3.66
C THR A 181 17.91 18.37 3.69
N ILE A 182 18.64 19.44 3.99
CA ILE A 182 20.12 19.54 3.93
C ILE A 182 20.82 18.45 4.75
N VAL A 183 20.11 17.82 5.70
CA VAL A 183 20.61 16.71 6.51
C VAL A 183 19.86 15.43 6.15
N HIS A 184 20.32 14.70 5.15
CA HIS A 184 19.94 13.30 4.99
C HIS A 184 20.62 12.49 6.11
N ARG A 185 20.00 12.46 7.30
CA ARG A 185 20.52 11.68 8.43
C ARG A 185 20.47 10.20 8.07
N VAL A 186 21.61 9.62 7.70
CA VAL A 186 21.74 8.16 7.60
C VAL A 186 21.31 7.58 8.95
N PRO A 187 20.36 6.65 9.00
CA PRO A 187 19.89 6.08 10.25
C PRO A 187 21.10 5.55 11.01
N SER A 188 21.35 6.10 12.20
CA SER A 188 22.50 5.74 13.00
C SER A 188 22.41 4.25 13.39
N ALA A 189 23.53 3.63 13.76
CA ALA A 189 23.51 2.26 14.27
C ALA A 189 22.54 2.10 15.46
N ARG A 190 22.33 3.18 16.24
CA ARG A 190 21.38 3.25 17.35
C ARG A 190 19.92 3.21 16.85
N ASP A 191 19.60 3.93 15.77
CA ASP A 191 18.25 3.95 15.18
C ASP A 191 17.89 2.59 14.56
N ARG A 192 18.87 1.88 13.99
CA ARG A 192 18.69 0.52 13.43
C ARG A 192 18.55 -0.56 14.51
N ALA A 193 18.92 -0.28 15.76
CA ALA A 193 18.83 -1.24 16.86
C ALA A 193 17.44 -1.30 17.51
N LEU A 194 16.65 -0.22 17.41
CA LEU A 194 15.34 -0.11 18.06
C LEU A 194 14.36 -1.25 17.70
N PRO A 195 14.20 -1.65 16.41
CA PRO A 195 13.33 -2.78 16.07
C PRO A 195 13.78 -4.10 16.72
N LYS A 196 15.10 -4.33 16.82
CA LYS A 196 15.68 -5.51 17.48
C LYS A 196 15.38 -5.50 18.98
N ILE A 197 15.49 -4.34 19.64
CA ILE A 197 15.19 -4.18 21.06
C ILE A 197 13.71 -4.42 21.33
N ILE A 198 12.80 -3.92 20.50
CA ILE A 198 11.36 -4.18 20.64
C ILE A 198 11.03 -5.66 20.48
N ASN A 199 11.71 -6.35 19.55
CA ASN A 199 11.62 -7.81 19.49
C ASN A 199 12.11 -8.43 20.81
N GLN A 200 13.28 -8.06 21.33
CA GLN A 200 13.77 -8.57 22.62
C GLN A 200 12.76 -8.35 23.76
N VAL A 201 12.09 -7.18 23.83
CA VAL A 201 11.02 -6.90 24.79
C VAL A 201 9.84 -7.84 24.64
N ASN A 202 9.37 -8.08 23.41
CA ASN A 202 8.22 -8.96 23.16
C ASN A 202 8.46 -10.42 23.58
N TRP A 203 9.72 -10.88 23.48
CA TRP A 203 10.12 -12.24 23.82
C TRP A 203 10.55 -12.41 25.29
N SER A 204 10.88 -11.32 25.99
CA SER A 204 11.43 -11.32 27.34
C SER A 204 10.65 -12.17 28.35
N TRP A 205 9.32 -12.08 28.35
CA TRP A 205 8.45 -12.84 29.27
C TRP A 205 8.51 -14.36 29.06
N GLU A 206 8.42 -14.82 27.82
CA GLU A 206 8.47 -16.27 27.52
C GLU A 206 9.86 -16.86 27.76
N LEU A 207 10.89 -16.07 27.50
CA LEU A 207 12.28 -16.45 27.74
C LEU A 207 12.56 -16.58 29.24
N GLU A 208 12.20 -15.58 30.03
CA GLU A 208 12.27 -15.64 31.50
C GLU A 208 11.58 -16.90 32.04
N GLN A 209 10.31 -17.14 31.66
CA GLN A 209 9.59 -18.32 32.14
C GLN A 209 10.28 -19.64 31.76
N THR A 210 10.93 -19.69 30.60
CA THR A 210 11.67 -20.88 30.14
C THR A 210 12.97 -21.06 30.90
N LEU A 211 13.69 -19.97 31.18
CA LEU A 211 14.91 -19.96 31.97
C LEU A 211 14.60 -20.39 33.41
N GLN A 212 13.70 -19.68 34.09
CA GLN A 212 13.29 -19.97 35.48
C GLN A 212 12.82 -21.40 35.69
N ARG A 213 12.05 -21.96 34.74
CA ARG A 213 11.57 -23.35 34.80
C ARG A 213 12.71 -24.38 34.76
N ASN A 214 13.82 -24.05 34.10
CA ASN A 214 14.94 -24.96 33.90
C ASN A 214 16.14 -24.68 34.82
N VAL A 215 16.15 -23.56 35.54
CA VAL A 215 17.18 -23.21 36.53
C VAL A 215 17.32 -24.27 37.62
N GLY A 216 16.20 -24.79 38.15
CA GLY A 216 16.21 -25.86 39.15
C GLY A 216 16.79 -27.20 38.65
N ARG A 217 17.09 -27.34 37.35
CA ARG A 217 17.76 -28.52 36.77
C ARG A 217 19.29 -28.40 36.77
N LEU A 218 19.83 -27.23 37.11
CA LEU A 218 21.28 -26.97 37.17
C LEU A 218 21.91 -27.54 38.45
N GLY A 219 21.14 -27.66 39.53
CA GLY A 219 21.61 -28.22 40.80
C GLY A 219 21.68 -29.76 40.82
N PRO A 220 22.50 -30.36 41.70
CA PRO A 220 22.51 -31.80 41.93
C PRO A 220 21.13 -32.27 42.41
N ARG A 221 20.50 -33.20 41.68
CA ARG A 221 19.17 -33.78 42.00
C ARG A 221 19.12 -34.26 43.47
N PRO A 222 18.29 -33.68 44.35
CA PRO A 222 18.02 -34.31 45.63
C PRO A 222 17.10 -35.51 45.38
N ARG A 223 17.63 -36.73 45.55
CA ARG A 223 16.82 -37.95 45.63
C ARG A 223 16.08 -37.96 46.98
N ARG A 224 14.94 -37.29 47.09
CA ARG A 224 14.01 -37.49 48.21
C ARG A 224 13.13 -38.69 47.89
N SER A 225 13.20 -39.74 48.71
CA SER A 225 12.32 -40.91 48.62
C SER A 225 10.91 -40.54 49.09
N LEU A 226 9.91 -40.81 48.24
CA LEU A 226 8.49 -40.57 48.50
C LEU A 226 7.92 -41.56 49.54
N SER A 227 7.05 -41.05 50.41
CA SER A 227 6.41 -41.82 51.48
C SER A 227 5.38 -42.83 50.95
N VAL A 228 5.08 -43.88 51.73
CA VAL A 228 4.23 -45.00 51.30
C VAL A 228 2.77 -44.59 51.08
N SER A 229 2.26 -43.60 51.81
CA SER A 229 0.91 -43.05 51.62
C SER A 229 0.78 -42.20 50.36
N GLU A 230 1.82 -41.42 50.01
CA GLU A 230 1.89 -40.70 48.72
C GLU A 230 1.90 -41.67 47.54
N ARG A 231 2.55 -42.83 47.69
CA ARG A 231 2.65 -43.85 46.63
C ARG A 231 1.31 -44.53 46.31
N VAL A 232 0.43 -44.69 47.31
CA VAL A 232 -0.92 -45.27 47.12
C VAL A 232 -1.88 -44.24 46.50
N VAL A 233 -1.79 -42.98 46.91
CA VAL A 233 -2.57 -41.88 46.30
C VAL A 233 -2.12 -41.62 44.84
N GLU A 234 -0.82 -41.72 44.55
CA GLU A 234 -0.31 -41.70 43.17
C GLU A 234 -0.82 -42.88 42.35
N SER A 235 -0.92 -44.09 42.93
CA SER A 235 -1.42 -45.29 42.23
C SER A 235 -2.91 -45.17 41.85
N ALA A 236 -3.75 -44.68 42.76
CA ALA A 236 -5.18 -44.50 42.50
C ALA A 236 -5.45 -43.37 41.49
N THR A 237 -4.71 -42.26 41.60
CA THR A 237 -4.81 -41.16 40.63
C THR A 237 -4.23 -41.53 39.26
N THR A 238 -3.19 -42.36 39.19
CA THR A 238 -2.66 -42.87 37.92
C THR A 238 -3.60 -43.86 37.23
N MET A 239 -4.31 -44.72 37.97
CA MET A 239 -5.31 -45.62 37.38
C MET A 239 -6.53 -44.86 36.83
N ARG A 240 -7.07 -43.88 37.57
CA ARG A 240 -8.13 -42.99 37.07
C ARG A 240 -7.69 -42.24 35.82
N ASN A 241 -6.48 -41.68 35.84
CA ASN A 241 -5.90 -40.99 34.69
C ASN A 241 -5.67 -41.95 33.51
N TYR A 242 -5.36 -43.23 33.75
CA TYR A 242 -5.20 -44.24 32.71
C TYR A 242 -6.53 -44.57 32.00
N VAL A 243 -7.62 -44.75 32.76
CA VAL A 243 -8.96 -45.03 32.20
C VAL A 243 -9.49 -43.82 31.41
N LEU A 244 -9.42 -42.62 31.99
CA LEU A 244 -9.80 -41.39 31.28
C LEU A 244 -8.96 -41.17 30.02
N ARG A 245 -7.66 -41.49 30.06
CA ARG A 245 -6.77 -41.38 28.91
C ARG A 245 -7.05 -42.44 27.84
N ARG A 246 -7.47 -43.65 28.21
CA ARG A 246 -7.92 -44.70 27.27
C ARG A 246 -9.22 -44.30 26.57
N LEU A 247 -10.21 -43.80 27.31
CA LEU A 247 -11.46 -43.28 26.75
C LEU A 247 -11.21 -42.07 25.84
N TRP A 248 -10.36 -41.13 26.29
CA TRP A 248 -9.96 -39.98 25.48
C TRP A 248 -9.21 -40.39 24.21
N MET A 249 -8.31 -41.39 24.28
CA MET A 249 -7.67 -41.94 23.09
C MET A 249 -8.68 -42.57 22.12
N LEU A 250 -9.65 -43.33 22.62
CA LEU A 250 -10.68 -43.96 21.79
C LEU A 250 -11.54 -42.90 21.07
N PHE A 251 -11.95 -41.85 21.81
CA PHE A 251 -12.64 -40.69 21.24
C PHE A 251 -11.78 -39.96 20.18
N THR A 252 -10.52 -39.66 20.49
CA THR A 252 -9.63 -38.90 19.60
C THR A 252 -9.13 -39.66 18.37
N ILE A 253 -9.03 -40.98 18.44
CA ILE A 253 -8.54 -41.82 17.34
C ILE A 253 -9.69 -42.24 16.41
N TYR A 254 -10.88 -42.54 16.94
CA TYR A 254 -11.98 -43.11 16.14
C TYR A 254 -13.11 -42.12 15.88
N LEU A 255 -13.68 -41.51 16.93
CA LEU A 255 -14.89 -40.69 16.77
C LEU A 255 -14.57 -39.29 16.21
N PHE A 256 -13.55 -38.63 16.75
CA PHE A 256 -13.17 -37.28 16.35
C PHE A 256 -12.75 -37.16 14.87
N PRO A 257 -11.93 -38.06 14.30
CA PRO A 257 -11.54 -37.94 12.88
C PRO A 257 -12.71 -38.17 11.92
N VAL A 258 -13.66 -39.05 12.26
CA VAL A 258 -14.86 -39.29 11.44
C VAL A 258 -15.77 -38.07 11.45
N LEU A 259 -16.06 -37.51 12.64
CA LEU A 259 -16.84 -36.27 12.77
C LEU A 259 -16.16 -35.10 12.07
N TRP A 260 -14.83 -34.98 12.20
CA TRP A 260 -14.05 -33.93 11.53
C TRP A 260 -14.08 -34.06 10.01
N ARG A 261 -13.91 -35.26 9.45
CA ARG A 261 -14.00 -35.50 8.01
C ARG A 261 -15.40 -35.21 7.47
N GLY A 262 -16.45 -35.63 8.17
CA GLY A 262 -17.83 -35.30 7.82
C GLY A 262 -18.10 -33.79 7.80
N PHE A 263 -17.62 -33.08 8.83
CA PHE A 263 -17.69 -31.63 8.89
C PHE A 263 -16.94 -30.95 7.74
N CYS A 264 -15.72 -31.40 7.42
CA CYS A 264 -14.96 -30.86 6.28
C CYS A 264 -15.65 -31.09 4.94
N LEU A 265 -16.27 -32.26 4.71
CA LEU A 265 -17.03 -32.55 3.49
C LEU A 265 -18.26 -31.63 3.37
N LEU A 266 -18.98 -31.40 4.47
CA LEU A 266 -20.11 -30.48 4.49
C LEU A 266 -19.68 -29.05 4.15
N LEU A 267 -18.58 -28.57 4.74
CA LEU A 267 -18.01 -27.25 4.41
C LEU A 267 -17.57 -27.15 2.95
N PHE A 268 -17.00 -28.22 2.39
CA PHE A 268 -16.60 -28.25 0.99
C PHE A 268 -17.81 -28.22 0.05
N GLY A 269 -18.86 -29.00 0.34
CA GLY A 269 -20.12 -28.98 -0.42
C GLY A 269 -20.77 -27.59 -0.40
N HIS A 270 -20.88 -26.98 0.78
CA HIS A 270 -21.38 -25.61 0.91
C HIS A 270 -20.51 -24.61 0.14
N ARG A 271 -19.18 -24.76 0.15
CA ARG A 271 -18.27 -23.88 -0.60
C ARG A 271 -18.51 -23.96 -2.10
N MET A 272 -18.82 -25.14 -2.65
CA MET A 272 -19.16 -25.31 -4.06
C MET A 272 -20.45 -24.59 -4.43
N VAL A 273 -21.50 -24.75 -3.62
CA VAL A 273 -22.77 -24.01 -3.82
C VAL A 273 -22.53 -22.50 -3.76
N ALA A 274 -21.72 -22.04 -2.82
CA ALA A 274 -21.37 -20.63 -2.70
C ALA A 274 -20.61 -20.11 -3.93
N GLU A 275 -19.71 -20.88 -4.55
CA GLU A 275 -19.05 -20.46 -5.81
C GLU A 275 -20.05 -20.29 -6.94
N VAL A 276 -21.01 -21.21 -7.09
CA VAL A 276 -22.05 -21.12 -8.13
C VAL A 276 -22.88 -19.85 -7.95
N LEU A 277 -23.28 -19.54 -6.71
CA LEU A 277 -24.02 -18.32 -6.39
C LEU A 277 -23.19 -17.05 -6.63
N LEU A 278 -21.90 -17.05 -6.27
CA LEU A 278 -21.00 -15.93 -6.54
C LEU A 278 -20.84 -15.67 -8.05
N LEU A 279 -20.74 -16.72 -8.86
CA LEU A 279 -20.69 -16.61 -10.32
C LEU A 279 -21.99 -16.02 -10.88
N ALA A 280 -23.15 -16.41 -10.33
CA ALA A 280 -24.44 -15.85 -10.73
C ALA A 280 -24.55 -14.35 -10.36
N LEU A 281 -24.06 -13.93 -9.18
CA LEU A 281 -24.07 -12.53 -8.75
C LEU A 281 -23.09 -11.65 -9.54
N GLU A 282 -21.99 -12.24 -10.01
CA GLU A 282 -20.98 -11.57 -10.84
C GLU A 282 -21.26 -11.62 -12.34
N PHE A 283 -22.35 -12.27 -12.74
CA PHE A 283 -22.75 -12.37 -14.13
C PHE A 283 -22.95 -10.98 -14.73
N ARG A 284 -22.28 -10.74 -15.87
CA ARG A 284 -22.38 -9.49 -16.63
C ARG A 284 -23.05 -9.79 -17.97
N PRO A 285 -24.21 -9.18 -18.27
CA PRO A 285 -24.92 -9.43 -19.53
C PRO A 285 -24.19 -8.86 -20.76
N LYS A 286 -23.29 -7.87 -20.58
CA LYS A 286 -22.42 -7.32 -21.62
C LYS A 286 -21.01 -7.08 -21.07
N PRO A 287 -19.93 -7.26 -21.86
CA PRO A 287 -18.59 -6.87 -21.44
C PRO A 287 -18.57 -5.36 -21.14
N GLY A 288 -18.23 -4.98 -19.90
CA GLY A 288 -18.31 -3.60 -19.39
C GLY A 288 -19.65 -3.20 -18.75
N GLY A 289 -20.64 -4.08 -18.71
CA GLY A 289 -21.93 -3.85 -18.02
C GLY A 289 -21.83 -3.96 -16.49
N ALA A 290 -22.75 -3.32 -15.78
CA ALA A 290 -22.91 -3.47 -14.33
C ALA A 290 -23.29 -4.92 -13.98
N ALA A 291 -22.62 -5.51 -12.99
CA ALA A 291 -22.99 -6.82 -12.45
C ALA A 291 -24.25 -6.69 -11.57
N LEU A 292 -24.93 -7.81 -11.27
CA LEU A 292 -26.13 -7.78 -10.44
C LEU A 292 -25.87 -7.15 -9.05
N LYS A 293 -24.71 -7.45 -8.47
CA LYS A 293 -24.21 -6.84 -7.23
C LYS A 293 -24.00 -5.31 -7.29
N ASP A 294 -23.81 -4.75 -8.49
CA ASP A 294 -23.60 -3.32 -8.68
C ASP A 294 -24.93 -2.56 -8.79
N ILE A 295 -26.03 -3.27 -9.05
CA ILE A 295 -27.36 -2.70 -9.25
C ILE A 295 -28.15 -2.75 -7.93
N SER A 296 -28.09 -3.89 -7.25
CA SER A 296 -28.94 -4.24 -6.10
C SER A 296 -28.14 -4.34 -4.79
N ALA A 297 -28.64 -3.70 -3.73
CA ALA A 297 -28.05 -3.78 -2.39
C ALA A 297 -28.17 -5.20 -1.81
N THR A 298 -29.27 -5.90 -2.09
CA THR A 298 -29.49 -7.28 -1.62
C THR A 298 -28.50 -8.26 -2.23
N ALA A 299 -28.32 -8.21 -3.56
CA ALA A 299 -27.35 -9.04 -4.28
C ALA A 299 -25.94 -8.87 -3.71
N GLN A 300 -25.58 -7.63 -3.40
CA GLN A 300 -24.29 -7.31 -2.79
C GLN A 300 -24.17 -7.82 -1.34
N GLN A 301 -25.21 -7.65 -0.51
CA GLN A 301 -25.18 -8.14 0.87
C GLN A 301 -25.04 -9.65 0.93
N ILE A 302 -25.73 -10.36 0.01
CA ILE A 302 -25.59 -11.80 -0.18
C ILE A 302 -24.14 -12.14 -0.55
N GLU A 303 -23.56 -11.47 -1.55
CA GLU A 303 -22.17 -11.68 -1.95
C GLU A 303 -21.19 -11.54 -0.77
N ILE A 304 -21.31 -10.46 0.02
CA ILE A 304 -20.44 -10.21 1.18
C ILE A 304 -20.54 -11.36 2.18
N ARG A 305 -21.75 -11.81 2.49
CA ARG A 305 -21.98 -12.93 3.43
C ARG A 305 -21.40 -14.24 2.89
N LEU A 306 -21.58 -14.54 1.61
CA LEU A 306 -20.97 -15.71 0.97
C LEU A 306 -19.44 -15.63 1.02
N GLN A 307 -18.85 -14.48 0.70
CA GLN A 307 -17.39 -14.31 0.75
C GLN A 307 -16.83 -14.45 2.16
N GLN A 308 -17.49 -13.88 3.17
CA GLN A 308 -17.13 -14.05 4.58
C GLN A 308 -17.14 -15.52 4.99
N PHE A 309 -18.21 -16.23 4.66
CA PHE A 309 -18.33 -17.66 4.95
C PHE A 309 -17.24 -18.49 4.24
N CYS A 310 -16.92 -18.16 2.99
CA CYS A 310 -15.86 -18.83 2.23
C CYS A 310 -14.45 -18.56 2.79
N TYR A 311 -14.24 -17.41 3.42
CA TYR A 311 -12.94 -17.00 3.95
C TYR A 311 -12.67 -17.51 5.37
N TRP A 312 -13.70 -17.70 6.20
CA TRP A 312 -13.56 -18.15 7.59
C TRP A 312 -12.79 -19.47 7.75
N PRO A 313 -13.03 -20.55 6.96
CA PRO A 313 -12.26 -21.78 7.10
C PRO A 313 -10.77 -21.58 6.84
N MET A 314 -10.43 -20.72 5.87
CA MET A 314 -9.04 -20.39 5.54
C MET A 314 -8.38 -19.60 6.68
N GLN A 315 -9.04 -18.56 7.19
CA GLN A 315 -8.56 -17.80 8.35
C GLN A 315 -8.43 -18.68 9.60
N TYR A 316 -9.36 -19.59 9.83
CA TYR A 316 -9.29 -20.51 10.95
C TYR A 316 -8.07 -21.44 10.84
N SER A 317 -7.77 -21.94 9.64
CA SER A 317 -6.57 -22.76 9.42
C SER A 317 -5.28 -21.99 9.73
N THR A 318 -5.15 -20.75 9.26
CA THR A 318 -3.97 -19.91 9.57
C THR A 318 -3.85 -19.61 11.07
N LEU A 319 -4.96 -19.35 11.75
CA LEU A 319 -4.99 -19.18 13.22
C LEU A 319 -4.65 -20.46 13.99
N ARG A 320 -5.00 -21.63 13.46
CA ARG A 320 -4.61 -22.92 14.05
C ARG A 320 -3.11 -23.14 13.92
N GLN A 321 -2.51 -22.75 12.79
CA GLN A 321 -1.06 -22.83 12.58
C GLN A 321 -0.28 -21.92 13.54
N ARG A 322 -0.83 -20.77 13.96
CA ARG A 322 -0.22 -19.89 14.99
C ARG A 322 0.19 -20.66 16.25
N LYS A 323 -0.67 -21.56 16.75
CA LYS A 323 -0.42 -22.33 17.99
C LYS A 323 0.80 -23.25 17.93
N LYS A 324 1.37 -23.50 16.73
CA LYS A 324 2.59 -24.31 16.56
C LYS A 324 3.87 -23.53 16.87
N ASN A 325 3.82 -22.20 16.87
CA ASN A 325 4.95 -21.32 17.14
C ASN A 325 4.83 -20.72 18.56
N TRP A 326 5.90 -20.07 19.03
CA TRP A 326 5.88 -19.28 20.26
C TRP A 326 4.76 -18.23 20.24
N THR A 327 4.13 -17.97 21.40
CA THR A 327 2.94 -17.11 21.44
C THR A 327 3.27 -15.63 21.33
N SER A 328 4.54 -15.26 21.56
CA SER A 328 5.12 -13.92 21.36
C SER A 328 5.27 -13.51 19.88
N VAL A 329 5.08 -14.43 18.91
CA VAL A 329 5.15 -14.09 17.48
C VAL A 329 4.00 -13.16 17.09
N THR A 330 4.32 -11.91 16.77
CA THR A 330 3.36 -10.82 16.57
C THR A 330 2.66 -10.84 15.20
N THR A 331 3.23 -11.51 14.19
CA THR A 331 2.78 -11.46 12.79
C THR A 331 1.33 -11.90 12.56
N SER A 332 0.83 -12.87 13.33
CA SER A 332 -0.53 -13.41 13.20
C SER A 332 -1.58 -12.75 14.12
N HIS A 333 -1.21 -11.72 14.89
CA HIS A 333 -2.15 -11.04 15.79
C HIS A 333 -3.22 -10.23 15.03
N PRO A 334 -2.89 -9.51 13.94
CA PRO A 334 -3.90 -8.83 13.12
C PRO A 334 -4.94 -9.81 12.54
N ASP A 335 -4.53 -10.99 12.08
CA ASP A 335 -5.44 -12.01 11.54
C ASP A 335 -6.42 -12.51 12.60
N TYR A 336 -5.97 -12.67 13.85
CA TYR A 336 -6.83 -13.04 14.97
C TYR A 336 -7.89 -11.98 15.23
N ILE A 337 -7.48 -10.71 15.30
CA ILE A 337 -8.40 -9.60 15.55
C ILE A 337 -9.42 -9.49 14.42
N ARG A 338 -8.99 -9.62 13.16
CA ARG A 338 -9.87 -9.58 11.99
C ARG A 338 -10.88 -10.73 11.98
N PHE A 339 -10.44 -11.97 12.25
CA PHE A 339 -11.33 -13.14 12.31
C PHE A 339 -12.41 -12.99 13.38
N TYR A 340 -12.04 -12.66 14.61
CA TYR A 340 -13.01 -12.48 15.69
C TYR A 340 -13.89 -11.25 15.50
N ASN A 341 -13.38 -10.16 14.90
CA ASN A 341 -14.22 -9.01 14.55
C ASN A 341 -15.31 -9.41 13.54
N SER A 342 -14.94 -10.16 12.48
CA SER A 342 -15.90 -10.65 11.50
C SER A 342 -16.93 -11.59 12.12
N LEU A 343 -16.51 -12.55 12.93
CA LEU A 343 -17.42 -13.50 13.57
C LEU A 343 -18.39 -12.80 14.54
N TRP A 344 -17.87 -11.84 15.34
CA TRP A 344 -18.67 -11.10 16.31
C TRP A 344 -19.68 -10.16 15.65
N LEU A 345 -19.29 -9.51 14.55
CA LEU A 345 -20.21 -8.68 13.75
C LEU A 345 -21.35 -9.51 13.15
N VAL A 346 -21.03 -10.65 12.54
CA VAL A 346 -22.08 -11.53 11.97
C VAL A 346 -23.00 -12.06 13.07
N ALA A 347 -22.46 -12.48 14.21
CA ALA A 347 -23.27 -12.94 15.33
C ALA A 347 -24.23 -11.85 15.83
N ASN A 348 -23.75 -10.63 16.06
CA ASN A 348 -24.61 -9.52 16.47
C ASN A 348 -25.63 -9.14 15.40
N ASP A 349 -25.24 -9.14 14.13
CA ASP A 349 -26.15 -8.85 13.03
C ASP A 349 -27.29 -9.87 12.97
N VAL A 350 -27.01 -11.17 13.17
CA VAL A 350 -28.02 -12.23 13.26
C VAL A 350 -28.89 -12.08 14.50
N ILE A 351 -28.32 -11.78 15.67
CA ILE A 351 -29.10 -11.58 16.90
C ILE A 351 -30.05 -10.39 16.77
N ILE A 352 -29.55 -9.24 16.31
CA ILE A 352 -30.36 -8.04 16.07
C ILE A 352 -31.38 -8.32 14.96
N GLY A 353 -30.98 -9.07 13.92
CA GLY A 353 -31.85 -9.46 12.81
C GLY A 353 -33.01 -10.34 13.24
N MET A 354 -32.80 -11.32 14.12
CA MET A 354 -33.89 -12.14 14.67
C MET A 354 -34.88 -11.30 15.48
N ALA A 355 -34.39 -10.37 16.31
CA ALA A 355 -35.25 -9.48 17.09
C ALA A 355 -36.06 -8.54 16.18
N LEU A 356 -35.40 -7.91 15.20
CA LEU A 356 -36.04 -7.02 14.23
C LEU A 356 -37.04 -7.77 13.33
N GLY A 357 -36.66 -8.95 12.86
CA GLY A 357 -37.50 -9.79 11.99
C GLY A 357 -38.76 -10.27 12.70
N SER A 358 -38.63 -10.73 13.95
CA SER A 358 -39.78 -11.11 14.77
C SER A 358 -40.75 -9.95 14.93
N TYR A 359 -40.23 -8.74 15.21
CA TYR A 359 -41.05 -7.54 15.35
C TYR A 359 -41.79 -7.17 14.06
N ILE A 360 -41.09 -7.20 12.91
CA ILE A 360 -41.67 -6.89 11.59
C ILE A 360 -42.73 -7.92 11.20
N ILE A 361 -42.50 -9.22 11.46
CA ILE A 361 -43.43 -10.29 11.10
C ILE A 361 -44.71 -10.19 11.92
N GLU A 362 -44.60 -9.93 13.23
CA GLU A 362 -45.76 -9.82 14.13
C GLU A 362 -46.64 -8.60 13.78
N HIS A 363 -46.03 -7.51 13.31
CA HIS A 363 -46.73 -6.25 12.99
C HIS A 363 -46.80 -5.97 11.48
N ALA A 364 -46.73 -7.02 10.64
CA ALA A 364 -46.58 -6.86 9.19
C ALA A 364 -47.70 -6.01 8.55
N ASP A 365 -48.95 -6.19 8.99
CA ASP A 365 -50.10 -5.44 8.48
C ASP A 365 -50.02 -3.95 8.86
N TRP A 366 -49.63 -3.66 10.10
CA TRP A 366 -49.45 -2.28 10.57
C TRP A 366 -48.29 -1.59 9.84
N VAL A 367 -47.15 -2.27 9.71
CA VAL A 367 -45.98 -1.74 8.98
C VAL A 367 -46.32 -1.50 7.50
N ALA A 368 -47.07 -2.41 6.88
CA ALA A 368 -47.54 -2.24 5.50
C ALA A 368 -48.49 -1.04 5.36
N ALA A 369 -49.44 -0.87 6.29
CA ALA A 369 -50.34 0.29 6.28
C ALA A 369 -49.59 1.62 6.43
N GLN A 370 -48.60 1.68 7.34
CA GLN A 370 -47.74 2.87 7.48
C GLN A 370 -46.91 3.12 6.23
N MET A 371 -46.39 2.06 5.61
CA MET A 371 -45.61 2.16 4.38
C MET A 371 -46.46 2.67 3.21
N ASP A 372 -47.72 2.21 3.07
CA ASP A 372 -48.66 2.70 2.07
C ASP A 372 -49.00 4.18 2.29
N ASP A 373 -49.28 4.59 3.53
CA ASP A 373 -49.59 5.98 3.87
C ASP A 373 -48.42 6.94 3.55
N ILE A 374 -47.19 6.56 3.95
CA ILE A 374 -45.97 7.31 3.63
C ILE A 374 -45.77 7.39 2.11
N LEU A 375 -45.95 6.28 1.40
CA LEU A 375 -45.77 6.22 -0.05
C LEU A 375 -46.79 7.12 -0.77
N ARG A 376 -48.07 7.04 -0.42
CA ARG A 376 -49.12 7.90 -1.01
C ARG A 376 -48.90 9.37 -0.67
N THR A 377 -48.55 9.68 0.57
CA THR A 377 -48.34 11.06 1.02
C THR A 377 -47.15 11.72 0.33
N TYR A 378 -45.98 11.06 0.29
CA TYR A 378 -44.76 11.69 -0.23
C TYR A 378 -44.50 11.42 -1.71
N ALA A 379 -44.82 10.23 -2.23
CA ALA A 379 -44.52 9.89 -3.62
C ALA A 379 -45.63 10.24 -4.61
N VAL A 380 -46.85 10.52 -4.13
CA VAL A 380 -48.00 10.92 -4.97
C VAL A 380 -48.50 12.31 -4.58
N GLU A 381 -48.99 12.48 -3.35
CA GLU A 381 -49.71 13.70 -2.95
C GLU A 381 -48.80 14.93 -2.87
N ALA A 382 -47.60 14.80 -2.28
CA ALA A 382 -46.64 15.89 -2.22
C ALA A 382 -46.19 16.35 -3.63
N LEU A 383 -45.98 15.40 -4.56
CA LEU A 383 -45.66 15.73 -5.95
C LEU A 383 -46.83 16.41 -6.64
N ARG A 384 -48.05 15.88 -6.49
CA ARG A 384 -49.27 16.46 -7.04
C ARG A 384 -49.45 17.91 -6.58
N ARG A 385 -49.38 18.15 -5.27
CA ARG A 385 -49.46 19.51 -4.69
C ARG A 385 -48.35 20.42 -5.22
N SER A 386 -47.12 19.92 -5.33
CA SER A 386 -46.01 20.71 -5.87
C SER A 386 -46.25 21.13 -7.32
N ILE A 387 -46.77 20.22 -8.17
CA ILE A 387 -47.04 20.50 -9.59
C ILE A 387 -48.22 21.46 -9.74
N SER A 388 -49.31 21.27 -8.98
CA SER A 388 -50.45 22.20 -9.00
C SER A 388 -50.04 23.60 -8.51
N TRP A 389 -49.15 23.69 -7.52
CA TRP A 389 -48.59 24.97 -7.07
C TRP A 389 -47.72 25.65 -8.15
N LEU A 390 -46.96 24.85 -8.91
CA LEU A 390 -46.13 25.32 -10.03
C LEU A 390 -46.96 25.83 -11.21
N MET A 391 -48.12 25.24 -11.49
CA MET A 391 -49.05 25.67 -12.55
C MET A 391 -49.77 27.00 -12.23
N GLY A 392 -49.83 27.38 -10.96
CA GLY A 392 -50.30 28.69 -10.52
C GLY A 392 -49.18 29.73 -10.60
N TRP A 393 -48.99 30.52 -9.54
CA TRP A 393 -47.93 31.53 -9.43
C TRP A 393 -46.97 31.19 -8.28
N PRO A 394 -46.03 30.24 -8.49
CA PRO A 394 -45.13 29.82 -7.43
C PRO A 394 -44.25 30.99 -6.99
N ALA A 395 -44.22 31.28 -5.69
CA ALA A 395 -43.41 32.34 -5.08
C ALA A 395 -43.52 33.73 -5.74
N GLY A 396 -44.66 34.05 -6.38
CA GLY A 396 -44.88 35.33 -7.08
C GLY A 396 -44.21 35.42 -8.46
N LEU A 397 -43.63 34.33 -8.97
CA LEU A 397 -43.03 34.25 -10.29
C LEU A 397 -44.12 33.97 -11.34
N LYS A 398 -44.31 34.90 -12.29
CA LYS A 398 -45.27 34.74 -13.39
C LYS A 398 -44.67 33.83 -14.46
N LEU A 399 -45.02 32.55 -14.41
CA LEU A 399 -44.61 31.55 -15.40
C LEU A 399 -45.46 31.60 -16.67
N ASN A 400 -45.00 30.93 -17.72
CA ASN A 400 -45.78 30.77 -18.94
C ASN A 400 -46.90 29.76 -18.69
N GLY A 401 -48.15 30.22 -18.73
CA GLY A 401 -49.33 29.41 -18.38
C GLY A 401 -49.52 28.19 -19.28
N GLU A 402 -49.37 28.35 -20.60
CA GLU A 402 -49.55 27.26 -21.57
C GLU A 402 -48.52 26.13 -21.36
N LEU A 403 -47.24 26.50 -21.23
CA LEU A 403 -46.19 25.51 -20.99
C LEU A 403 -46.32 24.86 -19.61
N ALA A 404 -46.66 25.64 -18.57
CA ALA A 404 -46.85 25.12 -17.23
C ALA A 404 -48.02 24.13 -17.16
N ALA A 405 -49.14 24.44 -17.85
CA ALA A 405 -50.27 23.54 -17.97
C ALA A 405 -49.90 22.26 -18.71
N PHE A 406 -49.25 22.36 -19.87
CA PHE A 406 -48.81 21.19 -20.64
C PHE A 406 -47.87 20.26 -19.85
N LEU A 407 -46.82 20.81 -19.22
CA LEU A 407 -45.89 20.02 -18.40
C LEU A 407 -46.58 19.46 -17.15
N GLY A 408 -47.45 20.27 -16.53
CA GLY A 408 -48.23 19.88 -15.36
C GLY A 408 -49.13 18.69 -15.64
N ASP A 409 -49.96 18.77 -16.68
CA ASP A 409 -50.89 17.72 -17.08
C ASP A 409 -50.15 16.43 -17.46
N LEU A 410 -49.02 16.53 -18.17
CA LEU A 410 -48.18 15.38 -18.51
C LEU A 410 -47.66 14.66 -17.27
N PHE A 411 -47.09 15.40 -16.31
CA PHE A 411 -46.55 14.78 -15.09
C PHE A 411 -47.66 14.27 -14.16
N LEU A 412 -48.77 15.00 -14.04
CA LEU A 412 -49.94 14.55 -13.29
C LEU A 412 -50.52 13.26 -13.86
N TRP A 413 -50.60 13.12 -15.19
CA TRP A 413 -51.04 11.89 -15.84
C TRP A 413 -50.16 10.69 -15.45
N VAL A 414 -48.83 10.84 -15.46
CA VAL A 414 -47.92 9.78 -15.02
C VAL A 414 -48.06 9.49 -13.52
N ILE A 415 -48.29 10.51 -12.68
CA ILE A 415 -48.54 10.33 -11.25
C ILE A 415 -49.85 9.56 -11.01
N HIS A 416 -50.91 9.84 -11.78
CA HIS A 416 -52.17 9.09 -11.69
C HIS A 416 -51.99 7.63 -12.08
N TYR A 417 -51.24 7.35 -13.15
CA TYR A 417 -50.87 5.99 -13.52
C TYR A 417 -50.09 5.30 -12.40
N TRP A 418 -49.10 5.97 -11.81
CA TRP A 418 -48.32 5.42 -10.70
C TRP A 418 -49.16 5.18 -9.43
N SER A 419 -50.10 6.07 -9.12
CA SER A 419 -51.06 5.88 -8.02
C SER A 419 -51.88 4.60 -8.20
N SER A 420 -52.30 4.31 -9.44
CA SER A 420 -53.00 3.07 -9.78
C SER A 420 -52.11 1.84 -9.56
N CYS A 421 -50.81 1.93 -9.87
CA CYS A 421 -49.85 0.87 -9.56
C CYS A 421 -49.66 0.67 -8.05
N ILE A 422 -49.65 1.73 -7.25
CA ILE A 422 -49.57 1.65 -5.78
C ILE A 422 -50.83 0.98 -5.21
N GLU A 423 -52.00 1.34 -5.71
CA GLU A 423 -53.27 0.69 -5.35
C GLU A 423 -53.27 -0.81 -5.65
N ALA A 424 -52.73 -1.21 -6.81
CA ALA A 424 -52.56 -2.61 -7.16
C ALA A 424 -51.53 -3.33 -6.26
N LEU A 425 -50.55 -2.62 -5.70
CA LEU A 425 -49.53 -3.15 -4.80
C LEU A 425 -50.04 -3.32 -3.36
N GLN A 426 -50.99 -2.50 -2.93
CA GLN A 426 -51.53 -2.47 -1.56
C GLN A 426 -51.90 -3.86 -0.97
N PRO A 427 -52.64 -4.76 -1.66
CA PRO A 427 -52.96 -6.07 -1.11
C PRO A 427 -51.76 -7.03 -1.01
N VAL A 428 -50.68 -6.77 -1.74
CA VAL A 428 -49.45 -7.58 -1.73
C VAL A 428 -48.43 -7.03 -0.73
N LEU A 429 -48.57 -5.76 -0.31
CA LEU A 429 -47.64 -5.06 0.56
C LEU A 429 -47.38 -5.78 1.91
N PRO A 430 -48.40 -6.31 2.64
CA PRO A 430 -48.16 -7.07 3.87
C PRO A 430 -47.31 -8.33 3.64
N ARG A 431 -47.50 -9.02 2.49
CA ARG A 431 -46.69 -10.20 2.14
C ARG A 431 -45.24 -9.81 1.85
N LEU A 432 -45.01 -8.66 1.19
CA LEU A 432 -43.66 -8.16 0.96
C LEU A 432 -42.97 -7.79 2.28
N VAL A 433 -43.68 -7.11 3.19
CA VAL A 433 -43.18 -6.80 4.53
C VAL A 433 -42.87 -8.07 5.31
N TRP A 434 -43.71 -9.11 5.20
CA TRP A 434 -43.44 -10.42 5.81
C TRP A 434 -42.17 -11.07 5.24
N VAL A 435 -41.96 -11.04 3.92
CA VAL A 435 -40.73 -11.53 3.28
C VAL A 435 -39.50 -10.73 3.73
N ILE A 436 -39.62 -9.41 3.87
CA ILE A 436 -38.56 -8.56 4.44
C ILE A 436 -38.27 -8.99 5.89
N GLY A 437 -39.30 -9.19 6.70
CA GLY A 437 -39.18 -9.70 8.07
C GLY A 437 -38.44 -11.04 8.11
N PHE A 438 -38.82 -12.00 7.26
CA PHE A 438 -38.16 -13.30 7.13
C PHE A 438 -36.69 -13.19 6.70
N SER A 439 -36.34 -12.25 5.82
CA SER A 439 -34.94 -12.03 5.42
C SER A 439 -34.03 -11.63 6.59
N SER A 440 -34.61 -11.10 7.68
CA SER A 440 -33.88 -10.68 8.89
C SER A 440 -33.26 -11.85 9.67
N PHE A 441 -33.71 -13.08 9.47
CA PHE A 441 -33.06 -14.27 10.06
C PHE A 441 -31.61 -14.45 9.57
N ALA A 442 -31.29 -13.95 8.38
CA ALA A 442 -29.92 -13.93 7.85
C ALA A 442 -29.09 -12.72 8.36
N GLY A 443 -29.67 -11.86 9.20
CA GLY A 443 -29.04 -10.70 9.82
C GLY A 443 -29.80 -9.39 9.58
N ALA A 444 -29.68 -8.40 10.49
CA ALA A 444 -30.35 -7.10 10.39
C ALA A 444 -29.94 -6.30 9.14
N SER A 445 -28.75 -6.55 8.62
CA SER A 445 -28.26 -6.01 7.35
C SER A 445 -29.10 -6.39 6.12
N MET A 446 -29.74 -7.58 6.13
CA MET A 446 -30.53 -8.09 5.01
C MET A 446 -31.83 -7.33 4.75
N PRO A 447 -32.73 -7.11 5.74
CA PRO A 447 -33.96 -6.35 5.53
C PRO A 447 -33.67 -4.90 5.13
N ILE A 448 -32.60 -4.29 5.65
CA ILE A 448 -32.17 -2.94 5.24
C ILE A 448 -31.79 -2.91 3.75
N ALA A 449 -31.08 -3.93 3.28
CA ALA A 449 -30.72 -4.05 1.87
C ALA A 449 -31.96 -4.26 0.97
N VAL A 450 -32.89 -5.13 1.38
CA VAL A 450 -34.14 -5.38 0.65
C VAL A 450 -34.99 -4.11 0.60
N PHE A 451 -35.10 -3.40 1.72
CA PHE A 451 -35.83 -2.14 1.81
C PHE A 451 -35.22 -1.03 0.94
N SER A 452 -33.87 -0.94 0.87
CA SER A 452 -33.18 0.00 -0.01
C SER A 452 -33.47 -0.25 -1.50
N ASP A 453 -33.54 -1.52 -1.91
CA ASP A 453 -33.91 -1.90 -3.28
C ASP A 453 -35.41 -1.63 -3.55
N LEU A 454 -36.29 -1.94 -2.59
CA LEU A 454 -37.72 -1.62 -2.66
C LEU A 454 -37.96 -0.11 -2.80
N LEU A 455 -37.26 0.73 -2.02
CA LEU A 455 -37.32 2.19 -2.16
C LEU A 455 -36.94 2.66 -3.58
N SER A 456 -36.01 1.97 -4.24
CA SER A 456 -35.61 2.26 -5.62
C SER A 456 -36.74 2.02 -6.61
N ALA A 457 -37.42 0.88 -6.47
CA ALA A 457 -38.53 0.50 -7.32
C ALA A 457 -39.73 1.44 -7.11
N LEU A 458 -40.05 1.76 -5.86
CA LEU A 458 -41.19 2.61 -5.49
C LEU A 458 -41.02 4.08 -5.88
N THR A 459 -39.79 4.54 -6.14
CA THR A 459 -39.48 5.92 -6.53
C THR A 459 -39.02 6.06 -7.99
N MET A 460 -39.27 5.04 -8.82
CA MET A 460 -38.84 5.02 -10.22
C MET A 460 -39.44 6.16 -11.05
N HIS A 461 -40.70 6.53 -10.81
CA HIS A 461 -41.37 7.66 -11.48
C HIS A 461 -40.68 8.99 -11.18
N ILE A 462 -40.24 9.23 -9.95
CA ILE A 462 -39.49 10.45 -9.56
C ILE A 462 -38.15 10.52 -10.31
N TYR A 463 -37.47 9.37 -10.44
CA TYR A 463 -36.26 9.29 -11.25
C TYR A 463 -36.54 9.59 -12.73
N SER A 464 -37.64 9.08 -13.28
CA SER A 464 -38.09 9.40 -14.65
C SER A 464 -38.38 10.89 -14.84
N PHE A 465 -39.07 11.54 -13.91
CA PHE A 465 -39.36 12.98 -13.96
C PHE A 465 -38.10 13.82 -13.90
N TYR A 466 -37.17 13.47 -13.02
CA TYR A 466 -35.86 14.13 -12.97
C TYR A 466 -35.10 13.96 -14.30
N LEU A 467 -35.09 12.74 -14.87
CA LEU A 467 -34.41 12.46 -16.13
C LEU A 467 -35.00 13.26 -17.31
N ALA A 468 -36.32 13.31 -17.40
CA ALA A 468 -37.04 14.05 -18.43
C ALA A 468 -36.83 15.57 -18.30
N SER A 469 -37.09 16.13 -17.10
CA SER A 469 -36.96 17.57 -16.85
C SER A 469 -35.51 18.07 -16.97
N ALA A 470 -34.53 17.30 -16.48
CA ALA A 470 -33.11 17.64 -16.64
C ALA A 470 -32.70 17.66 -18.13
N ARG A 471 -33.19 16.70 -18.93
CA ARG A 471 -32.89 16.67 -20.38
C ARG A 471 -33.50 17.86 -21.11
N ILE A 472 -34.74 18.21 -20.81
CA ILE A 472 -35.42 19.39 -21.40
C ILE A 472 -34.66 20.66 -21.01
N TYR A 473 -34.32 20.81 -19.73
CA TYR A 473 -33.58 21.96 -19.23
C TYR A 473 -32.18 22.09 -19.87
N HIS A 474 -31.42 21.00 -19.92
CA HIS A 474 -30.09 20.97 -20.54
C HIS A 474 -30.15 21.31 -22.03
N TRP A 475 -31.14 20.76 -22.74
CA TRP A 475 -31.35 21.05 -24.16
C TRP A 475 -31.68 22.53 -24.39
N GLN A 476 -32.58 23.10 -23.57
CA GLN A 476 -32.94 24.51 -23.65
C GLN A 476 -31.75 25.43 -23.37
N LEU A 477 -30.92 25.15 -22.35
CA LEU A 477 -29.70 25.91 -22.06
C LEU A 477 -28.68 25.82 -23.20
N THR A 478 -28.52 24.64 -23.79
CA THR A 478 -27.57 24.43 -24.90
C THR A 478 -28.02 25.22 -26.13
N ILE A 479 -29.31 25.19 -26.47
CA ILE A 479 -29.86 26.00 -27.57
C ILE A 479 -29.68 27.48 -27.27
N LEU A 480 -30.02 27.93 -26.06
CA LEU A 480 -29.90 29.33 -25.67
C LEU A 480 -28.45 29.82 -25.74
N THR A 481 -27.50 28.99 -25.33
CA THR A 481 -26.07 29.29 -25.44
C THR A 481 -25.63 29.37 -26.91
N SER A 482 -26.11 28.47 -27.77
CA SER A 482 -25.81 28.49 -29.20
C SER A 482 -26.39 29.71 -29.92
N LEU A 483 -27.64 30.10 -29.60
CA LEU A 483 -28.29 31.30 -30.13
C LEU A 483 -27.65 32.59 -29.58
N PHE A 484 -27.17 32.57 -28.34
CA PHE A 484 -26.39 33.69 -27.80
C PHE A 484 -25.06 33.87 -28.55
N HIS A 485 -24.42 32.78 -28.98
CA HIS A 485 -23.25 32.86 -29.84
C HIS A 485 -23.59 33.38 -31.25
N LEU A 486 -24.76 32.99 -31.80
CA LEU A 486 -25.27 33.51 -33.07
C LEU A 486 -25.35 35.05 -33.08
N PHE A 487 -25.91 35.69 -32.04
CA PHE A 487 -25.94 37.17 -31.96
C PHE A 487 -24.58 37.83 -31.84
N ARG A 488 -23.58 37.11 -31.31
CA ARG A 488 -22.23 37.62 -31.17
C ARG A 488 -21.39 37.43 -32.44
N GLY A 489 -21.97 36.91 -33.53
CA GLY A 489 -21.22 36.55 -34.74
C GLY A 489 -20.25 35.39 -34.51
N LYS A 490 -20.57 34.48 -33.58
CA LYS A 490 -19.71 33.37 -33.16
C LYS A 490 -20.36 32.02 -33.43
N LYS A 491 -19.55 31.00 -33.70
CA LYS A 491 -19.97 29.62 -33.94
C LYS A 491 -19.07 28.65 -33.16
N HIS A 492 -19.65 27.67 -32.49
CA HIS A 492 -18.87 26.61 -31.87
C HIS A 492 -18.46 25.58 -32.92
N ASN A 493 -17.15 25.40 -33.11
CA ASN A 493 -16.57 24.45 -34.04
C ASN A 493 -16.30 23.13 -33.32
N VAL A 494 -17.18 22.14 -33.55
CA VAL A 494 -17.11 20.82 -32.89
C VAL A 494 -15.81 20.08 -33.22
N LEU A 495 -15.25 20.27 -34.43
CA LEU A 495 -14.03 19.57 -34.86
C LEU A 495 -12.76 20.09 -34.17
N ARG A 496 -12.74 21.37 -33.80
CA ARG A 496 -11.59 22.03 -33.14
C ARG A 496 -11.86 22.38 -31.68
N ASN A 497 -13.04 22.03 -31.16
CA ASN A 497 -13.53 22.31 -29.82
C ASN A 497 -13.26 23.76 -29.35
N ARG A 498 -13.54 24.74 -30.22
CA ARG A 498 -13.30 26.17 -29.97
C ARG A 498 -14.42 27.04 -30.56
N ILE A 499 -14.47 28.31 -30.17
CA ILE A 499 -15.45 29.28 -30.68
C ILE A 499 -14.77 30.12 -31.77
N ASP A 500 -15.26 30.01 -33.01
CA ASP A 500 -14.77 30.74 -34.17
C ASP A 500 -15.75 31.90 -34.51
N SER A 501 -15.28 32.96 -35.18
CA SER A 501 -16.15 33.98 -35.78
C SER A 501 -16.82 33.43 -37.04
N CYS A 502 -18.08 33.79 -37.26
CA CYS A 502 -18.85 33.41 -38.44
C CYS A 502 -19.75 34.58 -38.84
N ASP A 503 -19.73 34.92 -40.13
CA ASP A 503 -20.61 35.94 -40.67
C ASP A 503 -21.98 35.30 -40.94
N TYR A 504 -23.04 35.95 -40.44
CA TYR A 504 -24.42 35.47 -40.55
C TYR A 504 -25.26 36.49 -41.33
N ASP A 505 -26.16 36.02 -42.17
CA ASP A 505 -27.11 36.87 -42.91
C ASP A 505 -28.16 37.49 -41.96
N LEU A 506 -28.73 38.63 -42.36
CA LEU A 506 -29.74 39.35 -41.57
C LEU A 506 -30.95 38.47 -41.22
N ASP A 507 -31.40 37.64 -42.17
CA ASP A 507 -32.54 36.74 -41.97
C ASP A 507 -32.26 35.66 -40.91
N GLN A 508 -31.03 35.12 -40.90
CA GLN A 508 -30.60 34.13 -39.90
C GLN A 508 -30.51 34.75 -38.51
N LEU A 509 -30.04 36.00 -38.43
CA LEU A 509 -29.98 36.75 -37.17
C LEU A 509 -31.39 37.07 -36.64
N LEU A 510 -32.31 37.45 -37.52
CA LEU A 510 -33.71 37.74 -37.18
C LEU A 510 -34.40 36.50 -36.61
N VAL A 511 -34.34 35.37 -37.33
CA VAL A 511 -34.92 34.10 -36.90
C VAL A 511 -34.31 33.64 -35.58
N GLY A 512 -32.98 33.76 -35.44
CA GLY A 512 -32.29 33.48 -34.19
C GLY A 512 -32.79 34.32 -33.02
N THR A 513 -33.05 35.61 -33.25
CA THR A 513 -33.54 36.58 -32.24
C THR A 513 -34.94 36.21 -31.76
N ILE A 514 -35.83 35.81 -32.66
CA ILE A 514 -37.19 35.36 -32.32
C ILE A 514 -37.14 34.08 -31.48
N PHE A 515 -36.34 33.08 -31.90
CA PHE A 515 -36.23 31.83 -31.13
C PHE A 515 -35.55 32.04 -29.77
N PHE A 516 -34.55 32.90 -29.69
CA PHE A 516 -33.87 33.20 -28.43
C PHE A 516 -34.79 33.91 -27.43
N THR A 517 -35.53 34.92 -27.88
CA THR A 517 -36.47 35.66 -27.03
C THR A 517 -37.57 34.72 -26.53
N LEU A 518 -38.14 33.89 -27.40
CA LEU A 518 -39.12 32.87 -27.02
C LEU A 518 -38.53 31.89 -25.99
N LEU A 519 -37.41 31.23 -26.28
CA LEU A 519 -36.81 30.25 -25.37
C LEU A 519 -36.36 30.86 -24.04
N SER A 520 -35.92 32.12 -24.03
CA SER A 520 -35.56 32.86 -22.81
C SER A 520 -36.78 33.08 -21.92
N PHE A 521 -37.94 33.43 -22.50
CA PHE A 521 -39.17 33.62 -21.73
C PHE A 521 -39.79 32.29 -21.25
N LEU A 522 -39.56 31.18 -21.94
CA LEU A 522 -39.99 29.85 -21.47
C LEU A 522 -39.05 29.24 -20.42
N LEU A 523 -37.79 29.70 -20.34
CA LEU A 523 -36.75 29.13 -19.46
C LEU A 523 -37.13 29.12 -17.97
N PRO A 524 -37.69 30.21 -17.37
CA PRO A 524 -38.07 30.18 -15.95
C PRO A 524 -39.04 29.05 -15.62
N THR A 525 -40.00 28.78 -16.53
CA THR A 525 -40.98 27.70 -16.34
C THR A 525 -40.29 26.34 -16.29
N VAL A 526 -39.38 26.05 -17.23
CA VAL A 526 -38.64 24.78 -17.26
C VAL A 526 -37.71 24.63 -16.05
N VAL A 527 -37.03 25.71 -15.64
CA VAL A 527 -36.12 25.73 -14.48
C VAL A 527 -36.84 25.32 -13.20
N VAL A 528 -38.01 25.92 -12.90
CA VAL A 528 -38.69 25.67 -11.63
C VAL A 528 -39.23 24.22 -11.58
N PHE A 529 -39.76 23.69 -12.69
CA PHE A 529 -40.15 22.27 -12.77
C PHE A 529 -38.95 21.33 -12.59
N TYR A 530 -37.81 21.62 -13.23
CA TYR A 530 -36.58 20.84 -13.05
C TYR A 530 -36.09 20.87 -11.60
N LEU A 531 -36.03 22.05 -10.97
CA LEU A 531 -35.56 22.20 -9.59
C LEU A 531 -36.43 21.40 -8.61
N ASN A 532 -37.76 21.38 -8.79
CA ASN A 532 -38.67 20.60 -7.95
C ASN A 532 -38.33 19.10 -7.96
N PHE A 533 -38.18 18.51 -9.14
CA PHE A 533 -37.84 17.10 -9.27
C PHE A 533 -36.38 16.80 -8.89
N ALA A 534 -35.47 17.75 -9.11
CA ALA A 534 -34.08 17.65 -8.66
C ALA A 534 -34.00 17.58 -7.13
N VAL A 535 -34.74 18.42 -6.40
CA VAL A 535 -34.81 18.39 -4.93
C VAL A 535 -35.39 17.06 -4.44
N ALA A 536 -36.53 16.63 -5.00
CA ALA A 536 -37.13 15.34 -4.67
C ALA A 536 -36.14 14.18 -4.88
N ARG A 537 -35.39 14.21 -5.99
CA ARG A 537 -34.37 13.21 -6.29
C ARG A 537 -33.20 13.25 -5.30
N MET A 538 -32.72 14.44 -4.92
CA MET A 538 -31.62 14.58 -3.95
C MET A 538 -31.99 14.07 -2.56
N VAL A 539 -33.25 14.23 -2.12
CA VAL A 539 -33.76 13.64 -0.88
C VAL A 539 -33.67 12.11 -0.92
N ILE A 540 -34.14 11.48 -1.99
CA ILE A 540 -34.09 10.02 -2.16
C ILE A 540 -32.64 9.50 -2.20
N ILE A 541 -31.75 10.20 -2.91
CA ILE A 541 -30.32 9.86 -2.95
C ILE A 541 -29.71 9.94 -1.55
N SER A 542 -30.09 10.94 -0.75
CA SER A 542 -29.61 11.12 0.62
C SER A 542 -30.08 10.00 1.54
N ILE A 543 -31.36 9.59 1.46
CA ILE A 543 -31.91 8.45 2.21
C ILE A 543 -31.16 7.16 1.85
N LYS A 544 -30.93 6.91 0.55
CA LYS A 544 -30.16 5.75 0.10
C LYS A 544 -28.71 5.76 0.61
N ALA A 545 -28.04 6.90 0.55
CA ALA A 545 -26.70 7.04 1.12
C ALA A 545 -26.72 6.76 2.64
N GLY A 546 -27.80 7.13 3.34
CA GLY A 546 -28.06 6.75 4.72
C GLY A 546 -28.11 5.23 4.92
N PHE A 547 -28.88 4.50 4.12
CA PHE A 547 -28.91 3.04 4.19
C PHE A 547 -27.56 2.40 3.87
N ASP A 548 -26.84 2.91 2.89
CA ASP A 548 -25.52 2.39 2.51
C ASP A 548 -24.47 2.61 3.62
N THR A 549 -24.52 3.75 4.31
CA THR A 549 -23.65 4.01 5.47
C THR A 549 -24.02 3.12 6.65
N LEU A 550 -25.32 2.92 6.92
CA LEU A 550 -25.79 1.99 7.96
C LEU A 550 -25.34 0.55 7.68
N LEU A 551 -25.46 0.10 6.44
CA LEU A 551 -25.02 -1.22 6.00
C LEU A 551 -23.49 -1.39 6.15
N SER A 552 -22.73 -0.34 5.80
CA SER A 552 -21.28 -0.30 5.98
C SER A 552 -20.87 -0.37 7.46
N CYS A 553 -21.62 0.28 8.35
CA CYS A 553 -21.45 0.17 9.79
C CYS A 553 -21.72 -1.26 10.28
N LEU A 554 -22.87 -1.85 9.95
CA LEU A 554 -23.20 -3.22 10.40
C LEU A 554 -22.19 -4.27 9.93
N ASN A 555 -21.65 -4.14 8.72
CA ASN A 555 -20.77 -5.15 8.14
C ASN A 555 -19.29 -5.05 8.54
N HIS A 556 -18.80 -3.87 8.92
CA HIS A 556 -17.35 -3.62 9.09
C HIS A 556 -16.97 -2.90 10.40
N PHE A 557 -17.93 -2.64 11.31
CA PHE A 557 -17.61 -1.87 12.52
C PHE A 557 -16.52 -2.58 13.37
N PRO A 558 -15.46 -1.88 13.81
CA PRO A 558 -14.39 -2.48 14.60
C PRO A 558 -14.84 -2.75 16.05
N LEU A 559 -15.95 -3.46 16.26
CA LEU A 559 -16.57 -3.75 17.57
C LEU A 559 -15.59 -4.49 18.46
N PHE A 560 -14.95 -5.53 17.91
CA PHE A 560 -14.02 -6.35 18.67
C PHE A 560 -12.75 -5.57 19.03
N ALA A 561 -12.25 -4.73 18.12
CA ALA A 561 -11.10 -3.88 18.43
C ALA A 561 -11.45 -2.82 19.48
N LEU A 562 -12.65 -2.22 19.41
CA LEU A 562 -13.12 -1.28 20.43
C LEU A 562 -13.28 -1.95 21.80
N MET A 563 -13.89 -3.13 21.83
CA MET A 563 -14.00 -3.95 23.04
C MET A 563 -12.63 -4.28 23.63
N LEU A 564 -11.68 -4.73 22.79
CA LEU A 564 -10.32 -5.01 23.23
C LEU A 564 -9.63 -3.78 23.80
N ARG A 565 -9.85 -2.61 23.20
CA ARG A 565 -9.27 -1.36 23.70
C ARG A 565 -9.81 -0.97 25.07
N ILE A 566 -11.10 -1.15 25.32
CA ILE A 566 -11.72 -0.88 26.63
C ILE A 566 -11.23 -1.91 27.67
N LYS A 567 -11.13 -3.19 27.30
CA LYS A 567 -10.76 -4.27 28.22
C LYS A 567 -9.26 -4.33 28.54
N ASP A 568 -8.40 -4.14 27.55
CA ASP A 568 -6.94 -4.23 27.69
C ASP A 568 -6.24 -3.45 26.54
N PRO A 569 -5.92 -2.16 26.75
CA PRO A 569 -5.36 -1.29 25.70
C PRO A 569 -3.99 -1.78 25.20
N ARG A 570 -3.25 -2.58 25.99
CA ARG A 570 -1.92 -3.11 25.62
C ARG A 570 -1.98 -4.20 24.54
N ARG A 571 -3.17 -4.66 24.14
CA ARG A 571 -3.37 -5.64 23.04
C ARG A 571 -3.36 -5.02 21.65
N LEU A 572 -3.58 -3.69 21.57
CA LEU A 572 -3.65 -2.95 20.32
C LEU A 572 -2.55 -1.87 20.31
N PRO A 573 -1.29 -2.25 20.04
CA PRO A 573 -0.20 -1.28 20.03
C PRO A 573 -0.35 -0.28 18.88
N GLY A 574 -0.22 1.00 19.22
CA GLY A 574 -0.20 2.14 18.30
C GLY A 574 1.18 2.80 18.18
N GLY A 575 2.13 2.43 19.03
CA GLY A 575 3.51 2.96 19.05
C GLY A 575 4.15 2.86 20.44
N ILE A 576 5.30 3.51 20.60
CA ILE A 576 6.04 3.60 21.88
C ILE A 576 6.29 5.06 22.28
N ARG A 577 6.38 5.31 23.59
CA ARG A 577 6.79 6.58 24.18
C ARG A 577 7.88 6.35 25.22
N PHE A 578 8.92 7.15 25.16
CA PHE A 578 9.90 7.26 26.24
C PHE A 578 9.51 8.45 27.12
N GLU A 579 9.37 8.20 28.43
CA GLU A 579 9.13 9.24 29.43
C GLU A 579 10.35 9.30 30.34
N LEU A 580 11.05 10.43 30.34
CA LEU A 580 12.09 10.71 31.33
C LEU A 580 11.38 10.97 32.66
N ARG A 581 11.82 10.29 33.73
CA ARG A 581 11.36 10.63 35.08
C ARG A 581 12.38 11.56 35.71
N ASP A 582 11.95 12.79 36.00
CA ASP A 582 12.78 13.76 36.71
C ASP A 582 12.94 13.38 38.19
N ASP A 583 14.14 13.62 38.72
CA ASP A 583 14.62 13.26 40.07
C ASP A 583 13.89 13.95 41.24
N LEU A 584 12.67 14.48 41.06
CA LEU A 584 11.93 15.17 42.12
C LEU A 584 11.50 14.22 43.28
N GLU A 585 11.42 12.91 43.04
CA GLU A 585 11.25 11.90 44.10
C GLU A 585 12.57 11.55 44.82
N GLN A 586 13.72 12.01 44.34
CA GLN A 586 15.06 11.63 44.83
C GLN A 586 15.59 12.53 45.96
N LYS A 587 14.98 13.71 46.19
CA LYS A 587 15.40 14.65 47.24
C LYS A 587 14.94 14.28 48.66
N ALA A 588 14.09 13.25 48.83
CA ALA A 588 13.49 12.93 50.13
C ALA A 588 14.21 11.81 50.92
N SER A 589 15.22 11.14 50.36
CA SER A 589 15.89 10.03 51.05
C SER A 589 17.35 9.84 50.62
N GLU A 590 18.25 10.21 51.54
CA GLU A 590 19.67 9.83 51.68
C GLU A 590 20.77 10.67 50.99
N PRO A 591 21.93 10.86 51.68
CA PRO A 591 23.10 11.58 51.18
C PRO A 591 23.78 10.82 50.03
N LYS A 592 24.28 11.55 49.03
CA LYS A 592 25.03 11.00 47.89
C LYS A 592 26.40 10.50 48.37
N ASP A 593 26.70 9.21 48.15
CA ASP A 593 28.09 8.74 48.08
C ASP A 593 28.69 9.21 46.75
N ASP A 594 29.83 9.90 46.79
CA ASP A 594 30.52 10.52 45.64
C ASP A 594 31.09 9.51 44.60
N LEU A 595 30.86 8.20 44.79
CA LEU A 595 31.46 7.13 43.98
C LEU A 595 30.50 6.48 42.96
N GLU A 596 29.21 6.82 42.96
CA GLU A 596 28.23 6.23 42.02
C GLU A 596 28.08 7.04 40.72
N PRO A 597 28.08 6.41 39.53
CA PRO A 597 27.93 7.11 38.26
C PRO A 597 26.53 7.75 38.14
N PRO A 598 26.39 8.92 37.49
CA PRO A 598 25.10 9.57 37.30
C PRO A 598 24.13 8.66 36.52
N THR A 599 23.01 8.30 37.15
CA THR A 599 21.96 7.45 36.57
C THR A 599 20.75 8.26 36.12
N SER A 600 20.37 8.18 34.85
CA SER A 600 19.10 8.72 34.34
C SER A 600 18.09 7.60 34.13
N VAL A 601 16.84 7.80 34.56
CA VAL A 601 15.78 6.78 34.50
C VAL A 601 14.74 7.15 33.45
N ILE A 602 14.61 6.29 32.44
CA ILE A 602 13.67 6.46 31.32
C ILE A 602 12.66 5.31 31.38
N TYR A 603 11.39 5.60 31.19
CA TYR A 603 10.34 4.58 31.13
C TYR A 603 9.82 4.40 29.71
N LEU A 604 9.87 3.17 29.20
CA LEU A 604 9.33 2.77 27.90
C LEU A 604 7.85 2.35 28.07
N LYS A 605 6.92 3.21 27.62
CA LYS A 605 5.48 2.91 27.59
C LYS A 605 5.00 2.54 26.18
N SER A 606 4.11 1.54 26.09
CA SER A 606 3.34 1.28 24.87
C SER A 606 2.15 2.23 24.77
N ILE A 607 2.02 2.95 23.66
CA ILE A 607 0.84 3.76 23.36
C ILE A 607 -0.21 2.86 22.68
N PRO A 608 -1.46 2.80 23.17
CA PRO A 608 -2.51 2.07 22.47
C PRO A 608 -2.94 2.78 21.19
N LEU A 609 -3.48 2.03 20.23
CA LEU A 609 -4.00 2.54 18.97
C LEU A 609 -5.03 3.67 19.20
N SER A 610 -4.89 4.80 18.52
CA SER A 610 -5.77 5.98 18.71
C SER A 610 -7.19 5.75 18.15
N LEU A 611 -8.20 6.47 18.66
CA LEU A 611 -9.60 6.29 18.19
C LEU A 611 -9.71 6.71 16.73
N SER A 612 -9.06 7.82 16.38
CA SER A 612 -8.95 8.30 15.01
C SER A 612 -8.34 7.27 14.07
N ALA A 613 -7.30 6.55 14.49
CA ALA A 613 -6.69 5.49 13.68
C ALA A 613 -7.62 4.28 13.48
N MET A 614 -8.40 3.88 14.49
CA MET A 614 -9.37 2.77 14.36
C MET A 614 -10.50 3.11 13.38
N PHE A 615 -10.97 4.35 13.38
CA PHE A 615 -12.06 4.82 12.52
C PHE A 615 -11.58 5.53 11.24
N HIS A 616 -10.29 5.46 10.93
CA HIS A 616 -9.69 6.20 9.82
C HIS A 616 -10.40 5.92 8.48
N GLN A 617 -10.77 4.67 8.23
CA GLN A 617 -11.47 4.28 7.01
C GLN A 617 -12.90 4.85 6.93
N TYR A 618 -13.60 5.00 8.06
CA TYR A 618 -14.92 5.64 8.12
C TYR A 618 -14.82 7.14 7.88
N PHE A 619 -13.83 7.80 8.46
CA PHE A 619 -13.58 9.22 8.18
C PHE A 619 -13.24 9.44 6.70
N GLN A 620 -12.48 8.53 6.08
CA GLN A 620 -12.22 8.57 4.64
C GLN A 620 -13.50 8.39 3.82
N MET A 621 -14.37 7.43 4.17
CA MET A 621 -15.64 7.21 3.48
C MET A 621 -16.57 8.43 3.61
N ALA A 622 -16.74 8.96 4.82
CA ALA A 622 -17.53 10.17 5.07
C ALA A 622 -16.97 11.36 4.28
N HIS A 623 -15.64 11.51 4.23
CA HIS A 623 -15.00 12.55 3.43
C HIS A 623 -15.26 12.37 1.92
N ARG A 624 -15.24 11.13 1.40
CA ARG A 624 -15.58 10.84 -0.01
C ARG A 624 -17.04 11.17 -0.34
N ILE A 625 -17.99 10.76 0.50
CA ILE A 625 -19.42 11.07 0.33
C ILE A 625 -19.63 12.58 0.33
N ARG A 626 -19.06 13.28 1.33
CA ARG A 626 -19.14 14.73 1.45
C ARG A 626 -18.55 15.41 0.22
N LYS A 627 -17.36 14.99 -0.22
CA LYS A 627 -16.68 15.58 -1.38
C LYS A 627 -17.47 15.34 -2.67
N HIS A 628 -18.09 14.18 -2.87
CA HIS A 628 -18.84 13.89 -4.08
C HIS A 628 -20.13 14.74 -4.17
N TYR A 629 -21.00 14.66 -3.16
CA TYR A 629 -22.29 15.37 -3.20
C TYR A 629 -22.19 16.88 -2.96
N LEU A 630 -21.20 17.36 -2.21
CA LEU A 630 -20.94 18.80 -2.03
C LEU A 630 -19.84 19.32 -2.96
N SER A 631 -19.50 18.61 -4.04
CA SER A 631 -18.50 19.11 -5.00
C SER A 631 -19.05 20.30 -5.79
N PRO A 632 -18.22 21.31 -6.10
CA PRO A 632 -18.58 22.36 -7.07
C PRO A 632 -18.98 21.80 -8.44
N GLY A 633 -18.42 20.64 -8.82
CA GLY A 633 -18.78 19.95 -10.06
C GLY A 633 -20.20 19.41 -10.08
N VAL A 634 -20.68 18.80 -8.98
CA VAL A 634 -22.09 18.37 -8.87
C VAL A 634 -23.03 19.57 -8.83
N LEU A 635 -22.65 20.66 -8.15
CA LEU A 635 -23.39 21.91 -8.19
C LEU A 635 -23.47 22.47 -9.62
N LEU A 636 -22.36 22.49 -10.36
CA LEU A 636 -22.32 22.92 -11.75
C LEU A 636 -23.16 22.01 -12.67
N ARG A 637 -23.13 20.69 -12.45
CA ARG A 637 -24.00 19.74 -13.19
C ARG A 637 -25.48 19.98 -12.90
N LEU A 638 -25.84 20.22 -11.64
CA LEU A 638 -27.19 20.62 -11.24
C LEU A 638 -27.60 21.94 -11.90
N LEU A 639 -26.71 22.94 -11.94
CA LEU A 639 -26.96 24.24 -12.57
C LEU A 639 -27.05 24.16 -14.11
N THR A 640 -26.39 23.19 -14.74
CA THR A 640 -26.40 23.02 -16.20
C THR A 640 -27.43 21.99 -16.69
N GLY A 641 -28.19 21.38 -15.79
CA GLY A 641 -29.15 20.31 -16.11
C GLY A 641 -28.50 18.99 -16.51
N GLN A 642 -27.18 18.84 -16.32
CA GLN A 642 -26.49 17.58 -16.57
C GLN A 642 -26.81 16.57 -15.46
N PHE A 643 -26.87 15.29 -15.84
CA PHE A 643 -27.17 14.22 -14.88
C PHE A 643 -26.14 14.18 -13.76
N VAL A 644 -26.62 14.21 -12.52
CA VAL A 644 -25.79 13.91 -11.35
C VAL A 644 -25.61 12.39 -11.32
N PRO A 645 -24.40 11.87 -11.58
CA PRO A 645 -24.18 10.43 -11.51
C PRO A 645 -24.41 9.96 -10.06
N PRO A 646 -25.12 8.85 -9.84
CA PRO A 646 -25.13 8.23 -8.52
C PRO A 646 -23.72 7.77 -8.18
N ILE A 647 -23.30 7.89 -6.92
CA ILE A 647 -21.98 7.40 -6.50
C ILE A 647 -21.88 5.92 -6.85
N ASN A 648 -20.79 5.54 -7.54
CA ASN A 648 -20.53 4.16 -7.86
C ASN A 648 -20.47 3.32 -6.56
N ARG A 649 -21.41 2.39 -6.44
CA ARG A 649 -21.57 1.50 -5.28
C ARG A 649 -20.24 0.82 -4.92
N LYS A 650 -19.45 0.39 -5.91
CA LYS A 650 -18.11 -0.22 -5.71
C LYS A 650 -17.18 0.63 -4.83
N ASN A 651 -17.21 1.94 -5.02
CA ASN A 651 -16.34 2.88 -4.31
C ASN A 651 -16.80 3.11 -2.86
N LEU A 652 -18.11 3.19 -2.62
CA LEU A 652 -18.71 3.30 -1.28
C LEU A 652 -18.48 2.04 -0.45
N TYR A 653 -18.63 0.88 -1.09
CA TYR A 653 -18.58 -0.39 -0.40
C TYR A 653 -17.19 -1.01 -0.36
N SER A 654 -16.18 -0.36 -0.95
CA SER A 654 -14.77 -0.75 -0.78
C SER A 654 -14.37 -0.99 0.68
N LEU A 655 -15.01 -0.26 1.61
CA LEU A 655 -14.87 -0.45 3.06
C LEU A 655 -15.35 -1.83 3.53
N GLN A 656 -16.53 -2.27 3.05
CA GLN A 656 -17.14 -3.56 3.40
C GLN A 656 -16.28 -4.75 2.96
N TYR A 657 -15.48 -4.57 1.91
CA TYR A 657 -14.56 -5.59 1.41
C TYR A 657 -13.15 -5.51 2.02
N SER A 658 -12.85 -4.54 2.89
CA SER A 658 -11.47 -4.32 3.36
C SER A 658 -10.95 -5.40 4.33
N MET A 659 -11.83 -6.21 4.91
CA MET A 659 -11.49 -7.39 5.73
C MET A 659 -11.34 -8.68 4.91
N LEU A 660 -11.77 -8.66 3.65
CA LEU A 660 -11.74 -9.81 2.74
C LEU A 660 -10.53 -9.72 1.81
N PRO A 661 -9.90 -10.86 1.46
CA PRO A 661 -8.77 -10.86 0.53
C PRO A 661 -9.20 -10.35 -0.85
N ALA A 662 -8.26 -9.75 -1.60
CA ALA A 662 -8.54 -9.25 -2.95
C ALA A 662 -8.71 -10.40 -3.96
N LYS A 663 -7.95 -11.48 -3.80
CA LYS A 663 -8.12 -12.72 -4.56
C LYS A 663 -8.87 -13.73 -3.70
N ARG A 664 -9.98 -14.26 -4.21
CA ARG A 664 -10.74 -15.32 -3.55
C ARG A 664 -9.94 -16.63 -3.61
N ALA A 665 -9.83 -17.32 -2.48
CA ALA A 665 -9.18 -18.62 -2.42
C ALA A 665 -10.05 -19.68 -3.11
N THR A 666 -9.42 -20.56 -3.91
CA THR A 666 -10.17 -21.62 -4.61
C THR A 666 -10.70 -22.65 -3.61
N ALA A 667 -11.82 -23.32 -3.95
CA ALA A 667 -12.37 -24.38 -3.11
C ALA A 667 -11.35 -25.49 -2.83
N TRP A 668 -10.45 -25.77 -3.79
CA TRP A 668 -9.37 -26.73 -3.64
C TRP A 668 -8.26 -26.26 -2.69
N GLU A 669 -7.91 -24.97 -2.69
CA GLU A 669 -7.00 -24.40 -1.68
C GLU A 669 -7.56 -24.51 -0.27
N MET A 670 -8.86 -24.25 -0.10
CA MET A 670 -9.54 -24.42 1.19
C MET A 670 -9.48 -25.88 1.66
N TRP A 671 -9.78 -26.84 0.78
CA TRP A 671 -9.70 -28.27 1.08
C TRP A 671 -8.29 -28.69 1.52
N ARG A 672 -7.25 -28.24 0.79
CA ARG A 672 -5.85 -28.46 1.16
C ARG A 672 -5.51 -27.84 2.51
N ALA A 673 -5.93 -26.61 2.77
CA ALA A 673 -5.66 -25.91 4.02
C ALA A 673 -6.36 -26.54 5.24
N LEU A 674 -7.54 -27.14 5.07
CA LEU A 674 -8.27 -27.85 6.14
C LEU A 674 -7.69 -29.23 6.42
N ASN A 675 -7.20 -29.93 5.38
CA ASN A 675 -6.64 -31.28 5.47
C ASN A 675 -5.14 -31.33 5.77
N MET A 676 -4.44 -30.19 5.80
CA MET A 676 -3.08 -30.13 6.33
C MET A 676 -3.08 -30.51 7.81
N GLU A 677 -2.90 -31.80 8.10
CA GLU A 677 -2.70 -32.28 9.46
C GLU A 677 -1.46 -31.58 10.05
N PRO A 678 -1.52 -31.12 11.31
CA PRO A 678 -0.29 -30.81 12.02
C PRO A 678 0.57 -32.07 12.02
N GLN A 679 1.83 -31.98 11.56
CA GLN A 679 2.82 -33.01 11.84
C GLN A 679 2.63 -33.42 13.30
N LYS A 680 2.15 -34.65 13.50
CA LYS A 680 2.01 -35.23 14.83
C LYS A 680 3.41 -35.20 15.40
N LYS A 681 3.73 -34.24 16.28
CA LYS A 681 4.73 -34.55 17.30
C LYS A 681 4.12 -35.78 17.97
N PRO A 682 4.74 -36.98 17.89
CA PRO A 682 4.24 -38.09 18.65
C PRO A 682 4.13 -37.57 20.08
N PHE A 683 2.95 -37.70 20.67
CA PHE A 683 2.78 -37.36 22.06
C PHE A 683 3.84 -38.14 22.82
N GLN A 684 4.91 -37.48 23.27
CA GLN A 684 5.97 -38.14 24.01
C GLN A 684 5.33 -38.56 25.32
N LEU A 685 4.99 -39.84 25.41
CA LEU A 685 4.62 -40.47 26.65
C LEU A 685 5.72 -40.15 27.67
N PRO A 686 5.40 -39.64 28.87
CA PRO A 686 6.38 -39.68 29.95
C PRO A 686 6.81 -41.14 30.10
N PRO A 687 8.13 -41.44 30.22
CA PRO A 687 8.59 -42.81 30.39
C PRO A 687 7.93 -43.37 31.65
N ILE A 688 7.01 -44.30 31.46
CA ILE A 688 6.41 -45.05 32.56
C ILE A 688 7.52 -46.01 33.03
N PRO A 689 8.00 -45.94 34.28
CA PRO A 689 8.84 -47.00 34.79
C PRO A 689 8.02 -48.28 34.75
N SER A 690 8.56 -49.33 34.13
CA SER A 690 7.94 -50.65 34.09
C SER A 690 7.51 -51.04 35.50
N LEU A 691 6.23 -51.35 35.71
CA LEU A 691 5.76 -51.93 36.96
C LEU A 691 6.59 -53.21 37.18
N ALA A 692 7.39 -53.23 38.23
CA ALA A 692 8.03 -54.46 38.68
C ALA A 692 6.90 -55.38 39.18
N SER A 693 6.57 -56.41 38.41
CA SER A 693 5.78 -57.54 38.87
C SER A 693 6.56 -58.20 40.00
N GLY A 694 6.02 -58.14 41.22
CA GLY A 694 6.59 -58.81 42.37
C GLY A 694 6.56 -60.33 42.19
N GLY A 695 7.69 -60.97 42.47
CA GLY A 695 7.75 -62.35 42.93
C GLY A 695 8.49 -63.34 42.01
N LYS A 696 9.77 -63.56 42.28
CA LYS A 696 10.29 -64.87 42.74
C LYS A 696 11.74 -64.74 43.21
N ARG A 697 11.99 -65.18 44.44
CA ARG A 697 13.31 -65.38 45.04
C ARG A 697 14.09 -66.41 44.23
N MET A 698 15.38 -66.18 43.98
CA MET A 698 16.40 -67.22 44.11
C MET A 698 17.75 -66.59 44.49
N ALA A 699 18.41 -67.26 45.43
CA ALA A 699 19.73 -66.94 45.97
C ALA A 699 20.84 -67.24 44.97
N GLY A 700 21.99 -66.57 45.12
CA GLY A 700 23.23 -66.98 44.43
C GLY A 700 24.23 -65.86 44.24
N SER A 701 25.37 -65.99 44.92
CA SER A 701 26.58 -65.16 44.84
C SER A 701 27.12 -64.99 43.40
N GLY A 702 27.75 -63.84 43.12
CA GLY A 702 28.61 -63.66 41.94
C GLY A 702 28.95 -62.22 41.59
N ARG A 703 30.15 -61.76 41.98
CA ARG A 703 30.77 -60.50 41.53
C ARG A 703 30.95 -60.49 40.00
N VAL A 704 30.48 -59.45 39.31
CA VAL A 704 31.00 -59.06 37.98
C VAL A 704 31.26 -57.55 37.95
N LYS A 705 32.54 -57.19 37.81
CA LYS A 705 33.03 -55.82 37.55
C LYS A 705 32.67 -55.43 36.11
N VAL A 706 32.10 -54.24 35.89
CA VAL A 706 32.11 -53.58 34.57
C VAL A 706 32.81 -52.23 34.67
N ARG A 707 33.84 -52.11 33.84
CA ARG A 707 34.82 -51.03 33.72
C ARG A 707 34.27 -49.96 32.78
N VAL A 708 34.06 -48.74 33.27
CA VAL A 708 33.71 -47.58 32.43
C VAL A 708 35.00 -47.03 31.81
N LYS A 709 35.10 -47.06 30.48
CA LYS A 709 36.22 -46.46 29.74
C LYS A 709 35.75 -45.16 29.10
N VAL A 710 36.18 -44.05 29.70
CA VAL A 710 36.07 -42.70 29.14
C VAL A 710 37.10 -42.55 28.02
N LYS A 711 36.72 -41.93 26.89
CA LYS A 711 37.71 -41.38 25.95
C LYS A 711 37.31 -39.95 25.53
N PRO A 712 38.25 -38.99 25.54
CA PRO A 712 38.02 -37.59 25.20
C PRO A 712 38.13 -37.36 23.69
N ARG A 713 37.57 -36.26 23.19
CA ARG A 713 37.90 -35.72 21.86
C ARG A 713 38.48 -34.31 21.99
N ARG A 714 39.68 -34.12 21.46
CA ARG A 714 40.33 -32.83 21.16
C ARG A 714 40.90 -32.86 19.75
N CYS A 715 41.00 -31.66 19.19
CA CYS A 715 41.42 -31.24 17.83
C CYS A 715 42.78 -31.76 17.32
N GLY A 716 42.98 -31.66 16.00
CA GLY A 716 44.32 -31.47 15.41
C GLY A 716 44.47 -31.86 13.93
N ILE A 717 44.38 -30.87 13.02
CA ILE A 717 45.33 -30.48 11.96
C ILE A 717 46.02 -31.57 11.09
N GLY A 718 45.89 -31.44 9.75
CA GLY A 718 47.04 -31.42 8.83
C GLY A 718 47.25 -32.58 7.82
N GLY A 719 47.09 -32.27 6.53
CA GLY A 719 48.00 -32.69 5.46
C GLY A 719 47.80 -34.07 4.78
N PRO A 720 48.32 -34.27 3.54
CA PRO A 720 47.47 -34.75 2.45
C PRO A 720 47.99 -35.99 1.67
N ALA A 721 47.13 -36.41 0.72
CA ALA A 721 47.44 -36.99 -0.60
C ALA A 721 47.35 -38.52 -0.81
N ARG A 722 46.59 -38.82 -1.88
CA ARG A 722 46.84 -39.79 -2.97
C ARG A 722 46.20 -41.20 -2.95
N THR A 723 45.34 -41.35 -3.96
CA THR A 723 45.14 -42.48 -4.89
C THR A 723 44.18 -43.61 -4.51
N VAL A 724 43.07 -43.68 -5.25
CA VAL A 724 42.23 -44.87 -5.42
C VAL A 724 42.41 -45.35 -6.86
N THR A 725 42.72 -46.63 -7.04
CA THR A 725 42.53 -47.38 -8.28
C THR A 725 41.26 -48.23 -8.18
N ALA A 726 40.53 -48.26 -9.28
CA ALA A 726 39.25 -48.94 -9.49
C ALA A 726 39.36 -50.49 -9.45
N ILE A 727 38.22 -51.18 -9.38
CA ILE A 727 37.76 -52.15 -10.39
C ILE A 727 36.28 -52.52 -10.18
N ASN A 728 35.61 -52.61 -11.32
CA ASN A 728 34.21 -52.82 -11.64
C ASN A 728 33.78 -54.32 -11.63
N LYS A 729 32.47 -54.56 -11.50
CA LYS A 729 31.63 -55.66 -12.08
C LYS A 729 30.26 -55.61 -11.37
N GLY A 730 29.07 -55.64 -11.95
CA GLY A 730 28.55 -55.85 -13.31
C GLY A 730 27.05 -56.23 -13.17
N SER A 731 26.19 -55.51 -13.89
CA SER A 731 24.69 -55.51 -13.99
C SER A 731 24.04 -56.87 -14.43
N PRO A 732 22.70 -57.04 -14.67
CA PRO A 732 21.61 -56.04 -14.87
C PRO A 732 20.22 -56.34 -14.24
N ALA A 733 19.31 -55.36 -14.32
CA ALA A 733 17.84 -55.50 -14.17
C ALA A 733 17.14 -54.79 -15.35
N PRO A 734 15.91 -55.19 -15.77
CA PRO A 734 15.18 -54.53 -16.85
C PRO A 734 14.15 -53.48 -16.35
N ASP A 735 14.21 -52.32 -17.00
CA ASP A 735 13.19 -51.40 -17.51
C ASP A 735 11.83 -51.18 -16.81
N GLY A 736 11.56 -49.89 -16.52
CA GLY A 736 10.23 -49.35 -16.27
C GLY A 736 10.18 -48.14 -15.34
N LEU A 737 10.83 -47.02 -15.71
CA LEU A 737 10.83 -45.77 -14.92
C LEU A 737 9.87 -44.72 -15.53
N ILE A 738 8.84 -44.31 -14.77
CA ILE A 738 8.28 -42.95 -14.83
C ILE A 738 8.44 -42.37 -13.43
N THR A 739 9.48 -41.55 -13.25
CA THR A 739 9.77 -40.80 -12.02
C THR A 739 9.10 -39.44 -12.03
N TYR A 740 8.39 -39.15 -10.95
CA TYR A 740 8.18 -37.81 -10.43
C TYR A 740 9.52 -37.29 -9.87
N GLU A 741 9.98 -36.11 -10.31
CA GLU A 741 11.11 -35.43 -9.67
C GLU A 741 10.67 -34.66 -8.42
N ILE A 742 11.30 -35.02 -7.30
CA ILE A 742 11.44 -34.23 -6.08
C ILE A 742 12.95 -34.07 -5.86
N PRO A 743 13.51 -32.86 -5.80
CA PRO A 743 14.87 -32.69 -5.28
C PRO A 743 14.84 -32.39 -3.78
N GLN A 744 15.45 -33.30 -3.01
CA GLN A 744 15.92 -33.12 -1.63
C GLN A 744 17.45 -32.82 -1.63
N PRO A 745 18.03 -32.39 -0.50
CA PRO A 745 19.07 -31.36 -0.41
C PRO A 745 20.44 -31.88 0.06
N GLU A 746 21.48 -31.04 -0.08
CA GLU A 746 22.68 -30.82 0.79
C GLU A 746 23.89 -30.33 -0.06
N PRO A 747 25.00 -29.80 0.51
CA PRO A 747 25.10 -28.65 1.42
C PRO A 747 26.29 -27.70 1.09
N ASP A 748 26.34 -26.59 1.81
CA ASP A 748 27.30 -25.48 1.74
C ASP A 748 28.79 -25.86 1.92
N THR A 749 29.72 -25.12 1.29
CA THR A 749 30.54 -24.12 2.03
C THR A 749 31.21 -23.05 1.14
N ARG A 750 30.77 -21.80 1.36
CA ARG A 750 31.52 -20.52 1.46
C ARG A 750 32.77 -20.28 0.60
N LEU A 751 32.71 -19.20 -0.19
CA LEU A 751 33.57 -18.02 0.01
C LEU A 751 32.98 -16.76 -0.66
N HIS A 752 32.76 -15.74 0.17
CA HIS A 752 32.78 -14.30 -0.07
C HIS A 752 32.23 -13.66 -1.38
N ALA A 753 31.37 -12.67 -1.14
CA ALA A 753 31.15 -11.42 -1.89
C ALA A 753 29.73 -11.26 -2.47
N SER A 754 28.85 -10.74 -1.62
CA SER A 754 27.90 -9.66 -1.91
C SER A 754 27.34 -9.54 -3.34
N SER A 755 26.09 -10.00 -3.47
CA SER A 755 24.97 -9.29 -4.08
C SER A 755 25.23 -8.67 -5.46
N ILE A 756 25.00 -9.51 -6.47
CA ILE A 756 24.56 -9.08 -7.80
C ILE A 756 23.28 -8.24 -7.61
N MET A 757 23.42 -6.93 -7.81
CA MET A 757 22.32 -5.99 -8.04
C MET A 757 21.76 -6.21 -9.45
N ASP A 758 20.45 -5.97 -9.58
CA ASP A 758 19.71 -5.86 -10.84
C ASP A 758 20.46 -4.98 -11.87
N PRO A 759 20.56 -5.38 -13.16
CA PRO A 759 21.26 -4.59 -14.19
C PRO A 759 20.67 -3.18 -14.39
N LYS A 760 19.36 -3.01 -14.14
CA LYS A 760 18.66 -1.71 -14.17
C LYS A 760 19.01 -0.78 -13.00
N GLN A 761 19.43 -1.32 -11.85
CA GLN A 761 19.85 -0.51 -10.70
C GLN A 761 21.36 -0.23 -10.69
N ARG A 762 22.16 -0.99 -11.45
CA ARG A 762 23.60 -0.73 -11.62
C ARG A 762 23.86 0.42 -12.61
N PHE A 763 23.05 0.55 -13.65
CA PHE A 763 23.18 1.64 -14.62
C PHE A 763 22.71 2.99 -14.06
N HIS A 764 21.61 2.99 -13.29
CA HIS A 764 21.11 4.21 -12.63
C HIS A 764 22.05 4.78 -11.57
N ARG A 765 22.98 3.98 -11.03
CA ARG A 765 23.95 4.41 -10.03
C ARG A 765 25.27 4.88 -10.65
N HIS A 766 25.73 4.25 -11.73
CA HIS A 766 26.93 4.72 -12.44
C HIS A 766 26.71 5.97 -13.28
N PHE A 767 25.52 6.18 -13.85
CA PHE A 767 25.20 7.42 -14.55
C PHE A 767 25.10 8.62 -13.58
N HIS A 768 24.71 8.36 -12.32
CA HIS A 768 24.64 9.39 -11.29
C HIS A 768 26.00 9.69 -10.62
N GLU A 769 26.97 8.77 -10.65
CA GLU A 769 28.31 9.00 -10.10
C GLU A 769 29.27 9.71 -11.08
N SER A 770 29.08 9.59 -12.41
CA SER A 770 29.87 10.36 -13.38
C SER A 770 29.28 11.72 -13.74
N VAL A 771 28.05 12.02 -13.30
CA VAL A 771 27.41 13.35 -13.48
C VAL A 771 27.31 14.14 -12.16
N ALA A 772 27.52 13.51 -11.00
CA ALA A 772 27.58 14.19 -9.69
C ALA A 772 28.95 14.81 -9.37
N GLY A 773 29.72 15.17 -10.40
CA GLY A 773 31.07 15.70 -10.29
C GLY A 773 31.27 17.11 -10.85
N LEU A 774 30.20 17.87 -11.13
CA LEU A 774 30.30 19.31 -11.41
C LEU A 774 29.19 20.05 -10.65
N PRO A 775 29.52 21.07 -9.85
CA PRO A 775 28.54 21.85 -9.11
C PRO A 775 27.55 22.50 -10.07
N SER A 776 26.33 22.74 -9.58
CA SER A 776 25.43 23.73 -10.19
C SER A 776 26.21 25.01 -10.47
N LEU A 777 26.55 25.24 -11.73
CA LEU A 777 27.19 26.48 -12.15
C LEU A 777 26.18 27.61 -11.93
N PRO A 778 26.61 28.75 -11.35
CA PRO A 778 25.73 29.87 -11.08
C PRO A 778 25.15 30.39 -12.40
N ARG A 779 23.95 30.99 -12.33
CA ARG A 779 23.43 31.84 -13.40
C ARG A 779 24.54 32.86 -13.74
N ASN A 780 25.08 32.78 -14.96
CA ASN A 780 26.22 33.52 -15.51
C ASN A 780 27.60 32.83 -15.38
N ALA A 781 27.79 31.70 -16.06
CA ALA A 781 29.11 31.15 -16.34
C ALA A 781 29.28 30.89 -17.86
N HIS A 782 30.28 31.52 -18.48
CA HIS A 782 30.75 31.17 -19.82
C HIS A 782 31.26 29.73 -19.84
N CYS A 783 30.82 28.92 -20.81
CA CYS A 783 31.25 27.53 -20.98
C CYS A 783 32.10 27.39 -22.25
N ASP A 784 33.42 27.44 -22.13
CA ASP A 784 34.33 27.09 -23.23
C ASP A 784 34.53 25.56 -23.28
N ALA A 785 33.57 24.83 -23.85
CA ALA A 785 33.62 23.37 -23.94
C ALA A 785 33.38 22.85 -25.36
N LYS A 786 34.29 21.99 -25.85
CA LYS A 786 34.10 21.21 -27.09
C LYS A 786 33.60 19.82 -26.74
N LEU A 787 32.34 19.52 -27.06
CA LEU A 787 31.79 18.16 -26.92
C LEU A 787 31.95 17.41 -28.25
N THR A 788 32.75 16.34 -28.24
CA THR A 788 32.82 15.33 -29.30
C THR A 788 32.30 14.01 -28.72
N GLY A 789 31.21 13.48 -29.28
CA GLY A 789 30.52 12.32 -28.71
C GLY A 789 31.25 10.99 -28.95
N ALA A 790 31.51 10.23 -27.88
CA ALA A 790 31.86 8.81 -27.96
C ALA A 790 30.61 7.97 -28.32
N THR A 791 30.80 6.87 -29.04
CA THR A 791 29.74 5.97 -29.54
C THR A 791 28.78 5.51 -28.42
N PRO A 792 27.48 5.82 -28.47
CA PRO A 792 26.52 5.29 -27.51
C PRO A 792 26.22 3.82 -27.83
N VAL A 793 26.50 2.92 -26.88
CA VAL A 793 26.03 1.53 -26.93
C VAL A 793 24.51 1.52 -26.72
N VAL A 794 23.82 0.90 -27.65
CA VAL A 794 22.36 0.89 -27.85
C VAL A 794 21.61 0.22 -26.68
N GLU A 795 20.60 0.90 -26.15
CA GLU A 795 19.39 0.28 -25.60
C GLU A 795 18.17 1.13 -26.03
N ASP A 796 17.09 0.46 -26.43
CA ASP A 796 15.96 1.01 -27.21
C ASP A 796 15.22 2.19 -26.53
N GLN A 797 14.81 3.13 -27.39
CA GLN A 797 13.96 4.33 -27.16
C GLN A 797 14.67 5.63 -26.73
N ILE A 798 15.45 6.23 -27.63
CA ILE A 798 15.61 7.70 -27.64
C ILE A 798 14.35 8.27 -28.30
N VAL A 799 13.62 9.14 -27.60
CA VAL A 799 12.33 9.69 -28.09
C VAL A 799 12.50 11.06 -28.75
N GLN A 800 13.47 11.88 -28.32
CA GLN A 800 13.79 13.20 -28.88
C GLN A 800 15.11 13.71 -28.27
N LEU A 801 15.93 14.47 -29.00
CA LEU A 801 17.13 15.14 -28.48
C LEU A 801 16.83 16.62 -28.21
N ASP A 802 17.14 17.12 -27.01
CA ASP A 802 16.93 18.53 -26.64
C ASP A 802 18.27 19.18 -26.20
N LEU A 803 18.67 20.28 -26.84
CA LEU A 803 19.80 21.12 -26.43
C LEU A 803 19.29 22.48 -25.97
N VAL A 804 19.63 22.87 -24.73
CA VAL A 804 19.06 24.05 -24.09
C VAL A 804 20.14 24.88 -23.38
N ASN A 805 20.08 26.22 -23.49
CA ASN A 805 20.91 27.18 -22.75
C ASN A 805 22.43 27.03 -22.97
N LEU A 806 22.86 27.02 -24.22
CA LEU A 806 24.28 26.93 -24.61
C LEU A 806 24.82 28.30 -25.02
N ARG A 807 26.03 28.66 -24.56
CA ARG A 807 26.69 29.92 -24.92
C ARG A 807 28.20 29.72 -25.10
N GLY A 808 28.72 30.08 -26.27
CA GLY A 808 30.16 29.94 -26.57
C GLY A 808 30.62 28.51 -26.83
N CYS A 809 29.71 27.60 -27.19
CA CYS A 809 29.99 26.17 -27.25
C CYS A 809 30.20 25.67 -28.69
N ILE A 810 31.00 24.61 -28.85
CA ILE A 810 31.07 23.81 -30.07
C ILE A 810 30.55 22.42 -29.76
N VAL A 811 29.45 22.03 -30.40
CA VAL A 811 28.81 20.71 -30.21
C VAL A 811 28.83 19.98 -31.54
N ASP A 812 29.53 18.85 -31.60
CA ASP A 812 29.57 17.99 -32.79
C ASP A 812 29.02 16.59 -32.49
N MET A 813 27.85 16.31 -33.05
CA MET A 813 27.10 15.06 -32.98
C MET A 813 27.02 14.36 -34.34
N SER A 814 27.84 14.77 -35.32
CA SER A 814 27.87 14.14 -36.64
C SER A 814 28.33 12.67 -36.58
N VAL A 815 29.40 12.38 -35.84
CA VAL A 815 30.02 11.04 -35.71
C VAL A 815 29.04 9.92 -35.32
N PRO A 816 28.21 10.05 -34.25
CA PRO A 816 27.26 9.00 -33.87
C PRO A 816 26.10 8.79 -34.87
N THR A 817 25.82 9.76 -35.76
CA THR A 817 24.73 9.62 -36.75
C THR A 817 25.18 9.04 -38.09
N VAL A 818 26.50 9.03 -38.38
CA VAL A 818 27.07 8.41 -39.59
C VAL A 818 27.20 6.88 -39.44
N GLN A 819 27.47 6.38 -38.22
CA GLN A 819 27.55 4.94 -37.92
C GLN A 819 26.34 4.39 -37.13
N GLY A 820 25.51 5.26 -36.53
CA GLY A 820 24.35 4.90 -35.70
C GLY A 820 22.99 5.19 -36.34
N ARG A 821 21.89 4.97 -35.60
CA ARG A 821 20.52 5.32 -36.04
C ARG A 821 20.30 6.85 -35.96
N PRO A 822 19.62 7.48 -36.93
CA PRO A 822 19.32 8.91 -36.90
C PRO A 822 18.39 9.26 -35.73
N PHE A 823 18.46 10.51 -35.25
CA PHE A 823 17.59 10.97 -34.15
C PHE A 823 16.12 11.04 -34.60
N PRO A 824 15.14 10.62 -33.80
CA PRO A 824 13.72 10.72 -34.18
C PRO A 824 13.15 12.15 -34.17
N GLY A 825 13.82 13.09 -33.51
CA GLY A 825 13.43 14.50 -33.42
C GLY A 825 14.45 15.31 -32.64
N LEU A 826 14.53 16.62 -32.89
CA LEU A 826 15.52 17.53 -32.30
C LEU A 826 14.85 18.84 -31.86
N SER A 827 15.22 19.34 -30.68
CA SER A 827 14.85 20.65 -30.16
C SER A 827 16.08 21.44 -29.74
N LEU A 828 16.26 22.66 -30.26
CA LEU A 828 17.31 23.61 -29.89
C LEU A 828 16.65 24.82 -29.24
N LYS A 829 17.05 25.17 -28.01
CA LYS A 829 16.45 26.30 -27.27
C LYS A 829 17.45 27.17 -26.50
N GLY A 830 17.43 28.49 -26.69
CA GLY A 830 18.22 29.41 -25.87
C GLY A 830 19.72 29.28 -26.13
N ILE A 831 20.16 29.40 -27.39
CA ILE A 831 21.55 29.17 -27.80
C ILE A 831 22.16 30.47 -28.32
N SER A 832 23.38 30.81 -27.89
CA SER A 832 24.09 32.03 -28.32
C SER A 832 25.57 31.78 -28.62
N ASN A 833 26.13 32.50 -29.61
CA ASN A 833 27.57 32.47 -29.95
C ASN A 833 28.15 31.05 -30.06
N SER A 834 27.41 30.11 -30.67
CA SER A 834 27.77 28.68 -30.66
C SER A 834 27.77 28.06 -32.06
N LEU A 835 28.60 27.04 -32.26
CA LEU A 835 28.61 26.19 -33.45
C LEU A 835 28.03 24.82 -33.10
N ILE A 836 26.98 24.42 -33.82
CA ILE A 836 26.23 23.20 -33.55
C ILE A 836 26.13 22.33 -34.81
N VAL A 837 26.71 21.14 -34.76
CA VAL A 837 26.68 20.13 -35.82
C VAL A 837 25.90 18.92 -35.32
N MET A 838 24.68 18.70 -35.82
CA MET A 838 23.72 17.73 -35.24
C MET A 838 23.64 16.39 -35.97
N GLY A 839 24.07 16.34 -37.23
CA GLY A 839 23.93 15.15 -38.07
C GLY A 839 22.49 14.84 -38.49
N ARG A 840 22.17 13.56 -38.72
CA ARG A 840 20.91 13.10 -39.35
C ARG A 840 19.75 12.96 -38.35
N VAL A 841 18.64 13.63 -38.64
CA VAL A 841 17.37 13.59 -37.89
C VAL A 841 16.24 13.06 -38.78
N ASN A 842 15.58 11.97 -38.37
CA ASN A 842 14.49 11.31 -39.10
C ASN A 842 13.09 11.82 -38.69
N GLY A 843 13.01 13.03 -38.15
CA GLY A 843 11.76 13.68 -37.74
C GLY A 843 11.87 15.20 -37.71
N PRO A 844 10.96 15.90 -37.00
CA PRO A 844 10.94 17.36 -36.99
C PRO A 844 12.08 17.94 -36.14
N VAL A 845 12.63 19.05 -36.61
CA VAL A 845 13.59 19.87 -35.88
C VAL A 845 12.92 21.17 -35.49
N HIS A 846 12.93 21.48 -34.19
CA HIS A 846 12.44 22.73 -33.63
C HIS A 846 13.62 23.56 -33.13
N ILE A 847 13.73 24.80 -33.60
CA ILE A 847 14.76 25.74 -33.21
C ILE A 847 14.06 26.96 -32.62
N THR A 848 14.42 27.36 -31.42
CA THR A 848 13.77 28.48 -30.71
C THR A 848 14.80 29.29 -29.96
N ASP A 849 14.72 30.63 -30.00
CA ASP A 849 15.60 31.49 -29.18
C ASP A 849 17.10 31.20 -29.43
N VAL A 850 17.52 31.25 -30.70
CA VAL A 850 18.92 31.07 -31.12
C VAL A 850 19.45 32.36 -31.74
N VAL A 851 20.60 32.81 -31.25
CA VAL A 851 21.20 34.11 -31.59
C VAL A 851 22.68 33.94 -31.95
N ASP A 852 23.17 34.66 -32.97
CA ASP A 852 24.60 34.74 -33.33
C ASP A 852 25.29 33.37 -33.39
N SER A 853 24.72 32.41 -34.11
CA SER A 853 25.18 31.00 -34.07
C SER A 853 25.20 30.37 -35.45
N VAL A 854 26.01 29.32 -35.60
CA VAL A 854 26.09 28.51 -36.83
C VAL A 854 25.55 27.12 -36.56
N LEU A 855 24.58 26.69 -37.36
CA LEU A 855 23.90 25.40 -37.24
C LEU A 855 24.11 24.55 -38.49
N VAL A 856 24.43 23.27 -38.31
CA VAL A 856 24.54 22.27 -39.39
C VAL A 856 23.58 21.13 -39.08
N VAL A 857 22.53 21.00 -39.90
CA VAL A 857 21.39 20.10 -39.63
C VAL A 857 20.91 19.39 -40.89
N ILE A 858 20.62 18.09 -40.75
CA ILE A 858 19.99 17.26 -41.77
C ILE A 858 18.65 16.77 -41.23
N ALA A 859 17.54 17.16 -41.85
CA ALA A 859 16.20 16.81 -41.36
C ALA A 859 15.15 16.74 -42.46
N ARG A 860 13.98 16.17 -42.14
CA ARG A 860 12.82 16.17 -43.06
C ARG A 860 11.97 17.44 -42.95
N GLN A 861 11.84 18.00 -41.75
CA GLN A 861 11.03 19.18 -41.47
C GLN A 861 11.73 20.06 -40.43
N VAL A 862 11.83 21.36 -40.68
CA VAL A 862 12.53 22.32 -39.82
C VAL A 862 11.62 23.51 -39.53
N ARG A 863 11.44 23.83 -38.25
CA ARG A 863 10.67 24.98 -37.77
C ARG A 863 11.52 25.84 -36.84
N ILE A 864 11.58 27.13 -37.14
CA ILE A 864 12.45 28.08 -36.46
C ILE A 864 11.59 29.22 -35.92
N HIS A 865 11.76 29.53 -34.64
CA HIS A 865 10.99 30.54 -33.93
C HIS A 865 11.92 31.48 -33.15
N ASP A 866 11.66 32.79 -33.15
CA ASP A 866 12.35 33.75 -32.26
C ASP A 866 13.90 33.69 -32.36
N CYS A 867 14.45 33.61 -33.57
CA CYS A 867 15.89 33.49 -33.82
C CYS A 867 16.46 34.73 -34.55
N SER A 868 17.71 35.09 -34.26
CA SER A 868 18.36 36.25 -34.89
C SER A 868 19.83 36.04 -35.28
N ASN A 869 20.20 36.51 -36.46
CA ASN A 869 21.57 36.44 -37.00
C ASN A 869 22.18 35.01 -36.94
N VAL A 870 21.49 34.04 -37.53
CA VAL A 870 21.89 32.62 -37.50
C VAL A 870 22.20 32.11 -38.90
N ASP A 871 23.35 31.44 -39.05
CA ASP A 871 23.75 30.78 -40.29
C ASP A 871 23.39 29.31 -40.22
N ILE A 872 22.56 28.85 -41.16
CA ILE A 872 22.05 27.49 -41.17
C ILE A 872 22.50 26.78 -42.45
N TYR A 873 23.40 25.82 -42.27
CA TYR A 873 23.80 24.86 -43.29
C TYR A 873 22.83 23.68 -43.24
N LEU A 874 21.96 23.59 -44.24
CA LEU A 874 20.76 22.77 -44.16
C LEU A 874 20.66 21.76 -45.30
N TYR A 875 20.28 20.54 -44.93
CA TYR A 875 19.60 19.63 -45.82
C TYR A 875 18.17 19.42 -45.32
N CYS A 876 17.17 19.79 -46.12
CA CYS A 876 15.77 19.67 -45.76
C CYS A 876 14.96 19.00 -46.87
N GLY A 877 14.20 17.95 -46.51
CA GLY A 877 13.27 17.28 -47.43
C GLY A 877 11.96 18.03 -47.67
N SER A 878 11.72 19.14 -46.97
CA SER A 878 10.57 20.04 -47.18
C SER A 878 11.01 21.50 -47.06
N HIS A 879 10.13 22.44 -47.38
CA HIS A 879 10.37 23.86 -47.11
C HIS A 879 10.60 24.11 -45.60
N PRO A 880 11.70 24.78 -45.19
CA PRO A 880 11.88 25.26 -43.83
C PRO A 880 10.88 26.38 -43.51
N ILE A 881 10.37 26.41 -42.28
CA ILE A 881 9.42 27.45 -41.85
C ILE A 881 10.07 28.32 -40.77
N ILE A 882 10.01 29.64 -40.94
CA ILE A 882 10.45 30.63 -39.95
C ILE A 882 9.27 31.46 -39.41
N GLU A 883 9.34 31.83 -38.14
CA GLU A 883 8.38 32.72 -37.48
C GLU A 883 9.11 33.61 -36.45
N ASP A 884 8.82 34.91 -36.43
CA ASP A 884 9.49 35.88 -35.53
C ASP A 884 11.03 35.86 -35.60
N CYS A 885 11.59 35.57 -36.77
CA CYS A 885 13.05 35.51 -36.97
C CYS A 885 13.55 36.72 -37.74
N THR A 886 14.83 37.09 -37.55
CA THR A 886 15.47 38.20 -38.29
C THR A 886 16.92 37.91 -38.64
N GLY A 887 17.36 38.26 -39.85
CA GLY A 887 18.76 38.05 -40.26
C GLY A 887 19.16 36.58 -40.40
N MET A 888 18.24 35.71 -40.82
CA MET A 888 18.50 34.29 -41.03
C MET A 888 19.23 34.06 -42.36
N ARG A 889 20.32 33.29 -42.38
CA ARG A 889 21.10 33.03 -43.61
C ARG A 889 21.21 31.54 -43.87
N PHE A 890 20.74 31.08 -45.02
CA PHE A 890 20.71 29.66 -45.36
C PHE A 890 21.79 29.32 -46.39
N ALA A 891 22.38 28.13 -46.24
CA ALA A 891 23.38 27.57 -47.14
C ALA A 891 23.14 26.07 -47.34
N PRO A 892 23.57 25.49 -48.47
CA PRO A 892 23.50 24.05 -48.65
C PRO A 892 24.43 23.34 -47.66
N LEU A 893 24.04 22.12 -47.25
CA LEU A 893 24.86 21.29 -46.38
C LEU A 893 26.28 21.04 -46.96
N PRO A 894 27.37 21.17 -46.17
CA PRO A 894 28.72 20.87 -46.62
C PRO A 894 28.88 19.40 -47.04
N LYS A 895 29.63 19.17 -48.13
CA LYS A 895 29.78 17.83 -48.75
C LYS A 895 30.35 16.77 -47.81
N CYS A 896 31.16 17.16 -46.83
CA CYS A 896 31.75 16.24 -45.85
C CYS A 896 30.73 15.60 -44.90
N TYR A 897 29.55 16.21 -44.73
CA TYR A 897 28.46 15.69 -43.91
C TYR A 897 27.38 14.98 -44.74
N MET A 898 27.52 14.94 -46.07
CA MET A 898 26.55 14.32 -46.98
C MET A 898 26.85 12.83 -47.17
N THR A 899 25.84 11.97 -47.02
CA THR A 899 25.97 10.52 -47.28
C THR A 899 25.36 10.12 -48.62
N GLY A 900 25.74 8.95 -49.17
CA GLY A 900 25.34 8.52 -50.53
C GLY A 900 23.83 8.46 -50.79
N GLU A 901 23.00 8.20 -49.78
CA GLU A 901 21.53 8.18 -49.89
C GLU A 901 20.88 9.57 -50.08
N GLU A 902 21.54 10.63 -49.60
CA GLU A 902 21.02 12.00 -49.64
C GLU A 902 21.32 12.71 -50.97
N SER A 903 22.22 12.13 -51.79
CA SER A 903 22.53 12.63 -53.14
C SER A 903 21.42 12.38 -54.16
N THR A 904 20.46 11.50 -53.84
CA THR A 904 19.34 11.10 -54.72
C THR A 904 18.01 11.82 -54.44
N MET A 905 17.89 12.58 -53.36
CA MET A 905 16.66 13.27 -52.96
C MET A 905 16.78 14.80 -53.12
N GLU A 906 15.67 15.47 -53.42
CA GLU A 906 15.63 16.92 -53.66
C GLU A 906 15.82 17.70 -52.35
N ASN A 907 16.87 18.52 -52.27
CA ASN A 907 17.17 19.35 -51.11
C ASN A 907 16.54 20.74 -51.25
N GLN A 908 15.57 21.07 -50.41
CA GLN A 908 14.77 22.30 -50.49
C GLN A 908 15.20 23.37 -49.46
N TRP A 909 16.50 23.50 -49.22
CA TRP A 909 17.06 24.43 -48.23
C TRP A 909 16.89 25.91 -48.60
N ASP A 910 16.74 26.22 -49.88
CA ASP A 910 16.67 27.56 -50.47
C ASP A 910 15.24 28.12 -50.58
N ARG A 911 14.22 27.32 -50.20
CA ARG A 911 12.80 27.70 -50.23
C ARG A 911 12.22 27.80 -48.83
N VAL A 912 12.43 28.95 -48.18
CA VAL A 912 12.02 29.20 -46.79
C VAL A 912 10.69 29.94 -46.73
N ASP A 913 9.72 29.36 -46.02
CA ASP A 913 8.39 29.94 -45.79
C ASP A 913 8.40 30.80 -44.51
N ASP A 914 8.25 32.11 -44.65
CA ASP A 914 8.11 33.05 -43.53
C ASP A 914 6.64 33.24 -43.17
N PHE A 915 6.22 32.64 -42.05
CA PHE A 915 4.81 32.55 -41.67
C PHE A 915 4.16 33.91 -41.36
N LYS A 916 4.95 34.92 -40.94
CA LYS A 916 4.44 36.25 -40.58
C LYS A 916 4.57 37.29 -41.69
N TRP A 917 5.19 36.93 -42.82
CA TRP A 917 5.32 37.80 -43.97
C TRP A 917 4.16 37.60 -44.97
N LEU A 918 3.10 38.39 -44.80
CA LEU A 918 1.88 38.31 -45.62
C LEU A 918 1.94 39.12 -46.93
N LYS A 919 3.10 39.67 -47.30
CA LYS A 919 3.28 40.52 -48.50
C LYS A 919 3.78 39.67 -49.68
N ALA A 920 3.42 40.04 -50.90
CA ALA A 920 3.76 39.28 -52.12
C ALA A 920 5.25 39.30 -52.53
N GLY A 921 6.11 40.07 -51.85
CA GLY A 921 7.55 40.15 -52.13
C GLY A 921 8.39 39.19 -51.27
N HIS A 922 9.68 39.04 -51.58
CA HIS A 922 10.62 38.26 -50.77
C HIS A 922 10.69 38.78 -49.33
N SER A 923 10.71 37.89 -48.34
CA SER A 923 10.82 38.29 -46.94
C SER A 923 12.21 38.90 -46.67
N PRO A 924 12.30 40.04 -45.97
CA PRO A 924 13.60 40.60 -45.56
C PRO A 924 14.24 39.83 -44.38
N ASN A 925 13.51 38.89 -43.77
CA ASN A 925 13.93 38.21 -42.54
C ASN A 925 14.92 37.06 -42.79
N TRP A 926 15.05 36.61 -44.03
CA TRP A 926 15.98 35.56 -44.43
C TRP A 926 16.62 35.85 -45.78
N THR A 927 17.81 35.31 -46.01
CA THR A 927 18.52 35.33 -47.30
C THR A 927 19.33 34.05 -47.50
N THR A 928 19.83 33.80 -48.71
CA THR A 928 20.80 32.74 -48.99
C THR A 928 22.23 33.29 -48.91
N LEU A 929 23.17 32.47 -48.41
CA LEU A 929 24.60 32.78 -48.45
C LEU A 929 25.13 32.58 -49.87
N SER A 930 25.91 33.54 -50.37
CA SER A 930 26.63 33.39 -51.65
C SER A 930 27.88 32.53 -51.49
N ASP A 931 28.37 31.94 -52.58
CA ASP A 931 29.55 31.05 -52.58
C ASP A 931 30.83 31.68 -51.98
N GLY A 932 30.93 33.01 -51.95
CA GLY A 932 32.03 33.74 -51.30
C GLY A 932 31.84 34.01 -49.81
N GLN A 933 30.63 33.85 -49.28
CA GLN A 933 30.26 34.01 -47.86
C GLN A 933 30.12 32.67 -47.13
N THR A 934 29.96 31.57 -47.87
CA THR A 934 29.98 30.21 -47.31
C THR A 934 31.38 29.84 -46.81
N LEU A 935 31.44 29.12 -45.70
CA LEU A 935 32.70 28.63 -45.15
C LEU A 935 33.30 27.54 -46.07
N GLY A 936 34.60 27.65 -46.36
CA GLY A 936 35.32 26.70 -47.21
C GLY A 936 35.33 25.26 -46.67
N ASP A 937 35.43 24.28 -47.56
CA ASP A 937 35.45 22.85 -47.23
C ASP A 937 36.60 22.47 -46.27
N ASP A 938 37.68 23.24 -46.26
CA ASP A 938 38.81 23.09 -45.36
C ASP A 938 38.45 23.42 -43.89
N VAL A 939 37.52 24.34 -43.67
CA VAL A 939 37.02 24.68 -42.31
C VAL A 939 36.29 23.48 -41.72
N TRP A 940 35.38 22.87 -42.48
CA TRP A 940 34.58 21.74 -42.02
C TRP A 940 35.39 20.46 -41.80
N THR A 941 36.45 20.25 -42.60
CA THR A 941 37.27 19.02 -42.53
C THR A 941 38.47 19.12 -41.60
N LYS A 942 39.07 20.31 -41.43
CA LYS A 942 40.31 20.49 -40.64
C LYS A 942 40.13 21.33 -39.38
N VAL A 943 39.22 22.31 -39.38
CA VAL A 943 39.06 23.26 -38.26
C VAL A 943 38.01 22.76 -37.26
N VAL A 944 36.83 22.33 -37.72
CA VAL A 944 35.74 21.86 -36.85
C VAL A 944 36.07 20.57 -36.07
N PRO A 945 36.66 19.51 -36.69
CA PRO A 945 37.05 18.29 -35.95
C PRO A 945 38.17 18.55 -34.92
N GLY A 946 38.97 19.59 -35.13
CA GLY A 946 39.99 20.10 -34.21
C GLY A 946 41.40 19.62 -34.55
N LEU A 947 42.34 20.58 -34.54
CA LEU A 947 43.78 20.31 -34.52
C LEU A 947 44.23 20.10 -33.06
N PRO A 948 45.22 19.23 -32.78
CA PRO A 948 45.74 19.06 -31.43
C PRO A 948 46.27 20.41 -30.90
N GLY A 949 45.63 20.96 -29.86
CA GLY A 949 46.04 22.22 -29.21
C GLY A 949 45.24 23.48 -29.56
N ALA A 950 44.23 23.42 -30.45
CA ALA A 950 43.39 24.58 -30.78
C ALA A 950 42.32 24.87 -29.71
N SER A 951 42.13 26.14 -29.34
CA SER A 951 41.09 26.55 -28.38
C SER A 951 39.69 26.62 -29.03
N VAL A 952 38.65 26.46 -28.22
CA VAL A 952 37.24 26.62 -28.65
C VAL A 952 37.02 28.01 -29.25
N GLU A 953 37.59 29.03 -28.61
CA GLU A 953 37.52 30.43 -29.05
C GLU A 953 38.15 30.64 -30.44
N GLU A 954 39.32 30.05 -30.70
CA GLU A 954 39.98 30.16 -32.00
C GLU A 954 39.15 29.51 -33.11
N THR A 955 38.49 28.40 -32.78
CA THR A 955 37.63 27.67 -33.72
C THR A 955 36.36 28.47 -34.04
N LEU A 956 35.71 29.07 -33.03
CA LEU A 956 34.54 29.95 -33.25
C LEU A 956 34.88 31.19 -34.07
N ARG A 957 36.06 31.81 -33.83
CA ARG A 957 36.54 32.96 -34.64
C ARG A 957 36.75 32.60 -36.10
N ARG A 958 37.33 31.44 -36.39
CA ARG A 958 37.56 30.97 -37.78
C ARG A 958 36.26 30.64 -38.53
N VAL A 959 35.19 30.38 -37.80
CA VAL A 959 33.85 30.12 -38.34
C VAL A 959 33.02 31.41 -38.47
N GLY A 960 33.61 32.58 -38.14
CA GLY A 960 32.97 33.88 -38.33
C GLY A 960 32.12 34.35 -37.16
N LEU A 961 32.20 33.70 -35.98
CA LEU A 961 31.50 34.11 -34.77
C LEU A 961 32.43 34.97 -33.88
N PRO A 962 32.20 36.30 -33.77
CA PRO A 962 32.98 37.17 -32.89
C PRO A 962 32.62 36.96 -31.41
N ARG A 963 33.56 37.32 -30.53
CA ARG A 963 33.33 37.42 -29.09
C ARG A 963 32.68 38.78 -28.81
N GLU A 964 31.52 38.78 -28.15
CA GLU A 964 31.13 39.90 -27.29
C GLU A 964 31.79 39.73 -25.91
#